data_AF-A0A5C7PFE1-F1
#
_entry.id   AF-A0A5C7PFE1-F1
#
_cell.length_a   1.000
_cell.length_b   1.000
_cell.length_c   1.000
_cell.angle_alpha   90.00
_cell.angle_beta   90.00
_cell.angle_gamma   90.00
#
_symmetry.space_group_name_H-M   'P 1'
#
loop_
_entity.id
_entity.type
_entity.pdbx_description
1 polymer ?
#
loop_
_entity_poly.entity_id
_entity_poly.type
_entity_poly.pdbx_seq_one_letter_code
_entity_poly.pdbx_strand_id
1 'polypeptide(L)'
;MPRTLKIGLDLESGLIEEDSATFRLLDIDGTVPAFFGGLDKPYQQLGQRLPAGSTPIAAPLVGANEDSLPADEGGYLGTEAIGPNGERNYYSHVPWASMPGQDHPATDEPFPVFTTRDTGPLLVEGRRVALYRIIFDPDTGTWPSFDDQFIGGRPMLWWGTLRQAGKVEGRIWSINCAGPGSWLRRSLANRAPTSWFPVASEVQFADNERKVYLDFYKTDIYGFDYWYGHDVASYSVPDGSPSAVASYLSSAISTVAGTAGQDGVWTADVPVAGAASSIEFDLLSVTVSTLADCGYAARLVITLHIRAWRLLGWEPLYEPGSLSGPQPLFVDSGDGYYTAYFATVPPGSDPVSKEGGPEWTGEGIPRIYTPLYPGGVSVLSGLGGQVVSIATENLAPLYVESQTIRARPPFAEIDGTDTDSWRLWAFRGPIQLAGEDEPVDTVQVARCSWVSDGYGLVADDASGIRKGLHISGWLDPRLFGLNFEPINKWVGWASNDNADDDEGKIQASPLSFFGVYYNRPDRAADTIIRTLVSTGTGAWDPAIVDTSDDFVDGYSASWFTEGENPTGLAYPAMDAEIYDLSLQIPAAMIDLASFAEVGADLPGGESGPLAMGKVAVQGTSIQSEELLGALMAPRGWCFSLKRGKFGLFAPHLGSEAKYDDAVDFEITESDLHGEAGDPASTIPEVELRPVFPFDRMTVDYTGDPTEGWLEGQSSYEAKARDPGARARSGTRKREVKAPDLIATEWFVGDKAKKVELVQSWQNDLKKLWEVGVASWLSRPHRLLTGLRVSRPKGQDIYPGAILKLTNPWPANSTGSYGVTGGYARVLSVTHETDSCACEIECLLEGGAPNALRWAPVFRVVDEVSDTTERYDPATRKFYVQAWG
;
A
#
# COMPACT_ATOMS: atom_id res chain seq x y z
N MET A 1 -4.84 -24.80 -32.70
CA MET A 1 -4.07 -23.72 -32.05
C MET A 1 -4.23 -22.43 -32.85
N PRO A 2 -4.18 -21.24 -32.21
CA PRO A 2 -4.08 -19.98 -32.95
C PRO A 2 -2.80 -20.00 -33.80
N ARG A 3 -2.89 -19.50 -35.04
CA ARG A 3 -1.73 -19.47 -35.96
C ARG A 3 -0.67 -18.46 -35.51
N THR A 4 -1.10 -17.42 -34.81
CA THR A 4 -0.26 -16.34 -34.33
C THR A 4 -0.62 -15.95 -32.91
N LEU A 5 0.37 -15.48 -32.15
CA LEU A 5 0.23 -14.96 -30.79
C LEU A 5 0.94 -13.62 -30.71
N LYS A 6 0.21 -12.54 -30.43
CA LYS A 6 0.77 -11.18 -30.33
C LYS A 6 0.96 -10.80 -28.85
N ILE A 7 2.12 -10.23 -28.53
CA ILE A 7 2.44 -9.64 -27.24
C ILE A 7 3.01 -8.25 -27.50
N GLY A 8 2.56 -7.22 -26.78
CA GLY A 8 2.97 -5.83 -27.00
C GLY A 8 3.28 -5.07 -25.72
N LEU A 9 3.96 -3.93 -25.86
CA LEU A 9 4.22 -2.96 -24.81
C LEU A 9 3.85 -1.57 -25.35
N ASP A 10 3.22 -0.75 -24.51
CA ASP A 10 2.96 0.64 -24.82
C ASP A 10 4.04 1.52 -24.17
N LEU A 11 4.78 2.27 -24.99
CA LEU A 11 5.83 3.18 -24.50
C LEU A 11 5.27 4.42 -23.78
N GLU A 12 4.01 4.79 -24.02
CA GLU A 12 3.42 5.96 -23.38
C GLU A 12 3.01 5.67 -21.93
N SER A 13 2.27 4.58 -21.70
CA SER A 13 1.97 4.10 -20.35
C SER A 13 3.16 3.40 -19.68
N GLY A 14 4.06 2.81 -20.46
CA GLY A 14 5.13 1.93 -19.97
C GLY A 14 4.65 0.53 -19.57
N LEU A 15 3.39 0.18 -19.84
CA LEU A 15 2.77 -1.09 -19.46
C LEU A 15 2.73 -2.09 -20.62
N ILE A 16 2.48 -3.36 -20.30
CA ILE A 16 2.27 -4.42 -21.30
C ILE A 16 0.86 -4.24 -21.89
N GLU A 17 0.74 -4.28 -23.22
CA GLU A 17 -0.55 -4.14 -23.91
C GLU A 17 -1.53 -5.25 -23.52
N GLU A 18 -2.82 -4.95 -23.55
CA GLU A 18 -3.85 -5.98 -23.44
C GLU A 18 -3.86 -6.88 -24.67
N ASP A 19 -3.49 -8.14 -24.49
CA ASP A 19 -3.63 -9.16 -25.50
C ASP A 19 -4.63 -10.25 -25.07
N SER A 20 -5.15 -10.96 -26.07
CA SER A 20 -6.03 -12.10 -25.85
C SER A 20 -5.74 -13.19 -26.86
N ALA A 21 -5.93 -14.44 -26.43
CA ALA A 21 -5.75 -15.61 -27.27
C ALA A 21 -6.94 -16.54 -27.11
N THR A 22 -7.40 -17.10 -28.23
CA THR A 22 -8.43 -18.15 -28.23
C THR A 22 -7.80 -19.47 -28.64
N PHE A 23 -7.82 -20.44 -27.74
CA PHE A 23 -7.32 -21.79 -27.99
C PHE A 23 -8.47 -22.70 -28.38
N ARG A 24 -8.35 -23.33 -29.55
CA ARG A 24 -9.28 -24.37 -30.02
C ARG A 24 -8.64 -25.74 -29.86
N LEU A 25 -9.25 -26.59 -29.04
CA LEU A 25 -8.81 -27.94 -28.72
C LEU A 25 -9.82 -28.94 -29.31
N LEU A 26 -9.34 -29.97 -29.99
CA LEU A 26 -10.16 -31.10 -30.40
C LEU A 26 -9.99 -32.22 -29.37
N ASP A 27 -11.05 -32.54 -28.65
CA ASP A 27 -11.07 -33.57 -27.62
C ASP A 27 -11.28 -34.97 -28.24
N ILE A 28 -10.18 -35.55 -28.72
CA ILE A 28 -10.19 -36.89 -29.35
C ILE A 28 -10.49 -37.97 -28.32
N ASP A 29 -9.97 -37.83 -27.10
CA ASP A 29 -10.01 -38.88 -26.08
C ASP A 29 -11.16 -38.72 -25.08
N GLY A 30 -11.91 -37.60 -25.13
CA GLY A 30 -13.03 -37.33 -24.21
C GLY A 30 -12.58 -36.89 -22.82
N THR A 31 -11.33 -36.49 -22.66
CA THR A 31 -10.69 -36.22 -21.36
C THR A 31 -10.73 -34.75 -20.98
N VAL A 32 -10.87 -33.84 -21.96
CA VAL A 32 -10.95 -32.39 -21.73
C VAL A 32 -12.04 -31.99 -20.72
N PRO A 33 -13.28 -32.52 -20.75
CA PRO A 33 -14.29 -32.16 -19.77
C PRO A 33 -13.90 -32.47 -18.32
N ALA A 34 -13.09 -33.50 -18.07
CA ALA A 34 -12.69 -33.89 -16.71
C ALA A 34 -11.82 -32.82 -16.02
N PHE A 35 -11.10 -31.99 -16.79
CA PHE A 35 -10.30 -30.87 -16.24
C PHE A 35 -11.15 -29.71 -15.73
N PHE A 36 -12.44 -29.64 -16.08
CA PHE A 36 -13.35 -28.56 -15.70
C PHE A 36 -14.41 -28.96 -14.66
N GLY A 37 -14.28 -30.17 -14.08
CA GLY A 37 -15.15 -30.68 -13.02
C GLY A 37 -16.18 -31.71 -13.51
N GLY A 38 -16.49 -32.70 -12.64
CA GLY A 38 -17.52 -33.71 -12.88
C GLY A 38 -18.88 -33.29 -12.30
N LEU A 39 -19.97 -33.64 -12.99
CA LEU A 39 -21.35 -33.27 -12.64
C LEU A 39 -21.90 -33.94 -11.36
N ASP A 40 -21.20 -34.94 -10.81
CA ASP A 40 -21.71 -35.85 -9.77
C ASP A 40 -20.87 -35.85 -8.48
N LYS A 41 -19.99 -34.87 -8.25
CA LYS A 41 -19.23 -34.79 -6.98
C LYS A 41 -20.01 -34.00 -5.92
N PRO A 42 -20.12 -34.48 -4.66
CA PRO A 42 -20.76 -33.74 -3.58
C PRO A 42 -20.01 -32.44 -3.29
N TYR A 43 -20.74 -31.43 -2.80
CA TYR A 43 -20.19 -30.15 -2.36
C TYR A 43 -19.00 -30.37 -1.41
N GLN A 44 -17.80 -29.94 -1.81
CA GLN A 44 -16.62 -29.97 -0.96
C GLN A 44 -16.47 -28.63 -0.23
N GLN A 45 -16.05 -28.68 1.03
CA GLN A 45 -15.57 -27.50 1.75
C GLN A 45 -14.24 -27.09 1.11
N LEU A 46 -14.22 -25.92 0.48
CA LEU A 46 -13.09 -25.44 -0.31
C LEU A 46 -12.23 -24.40 0.43
N GLY A 47 -12.66 -23.95 1.61
CA GLY A 47 -11.94 -22.99 2.43
C GLY A 47 -11.50 -23.62 3.74
N GLN A 48 -10.20 -23.89 3.85
CA GLN A 48 -9.49 -23.98 5.12
C GLN A 48 -8.19 -23.22 4.91
N ARG A 49 -7.83 -22.33 5.84
CA ARG A 49 -6.50 -21.73 5.81
C ARG A 49 -5.46 -22.80 6.11
N LEU A 50 -4.50 -22.95 5.21
CA LEU A 50 -3.32 -23.78 5.44
C LEU A 50 -2.09 -22.89 5.59
N PRO A 51 -1.49 -22.84 6.79
CA PRO A 51 -0.28 -22.06 7.03
C PRO A 51 0.85 -22.45 6.08
N ALA A 52 1.73 -21.48 5.80
CA ALA A 52 2.96 -21.71 5.04
C ALA A 52 3.78 -22.87 5.63
N GLY A 53 4.37 -23.70 4.77
CA GLY A 53 5.22 -24.83 5.18
C GLY A 53 4.48 -26.03 5.81
N SER A 54 3.14 -26.03 5.86
CA SER A 54 2.38 -27.22 6.27
C SER A 54 2.72 -28.39 5.35
N THR A 55 3.10 -29.54 5.92
CA THR A 55 3.27 -30.81 5.17
C THR A 55 2.04 -31.12 4.33
N PRO A 56 2.18 -31.90 3.23
CA PRO A 56 1.06 -32.29 2.39
C PRO A 56 -0.15 -32.70 3.23
N ILE A 57 -1.34 -32.27 2.84
CA ILE A 57 -2.61 -32.61 3.51
C ILE A 57 -2.70 -34.14 3.56
N ALA A 58 -2.24 -34.75 4.65
CA ALA A 58 -2.35 -36.17 4.90
C ALA A 58 -3.70 -36.51 5.58
N ALA A 59 -4.44 -35.49 6.01
CA ALA A 59 -5.75 -35.65 6.62
C ALA A 59 -6.83 -35.55 5.52
N PRO A 60 -7.76 -36.51 5.42
CA PRO A 60 -8.92 -36.34 4.55
C PRO A 60 -9.60 -35.02 4.89
N LEU A 61 -9.89 -34.18 3.89
CA LEU A 61 -10.74 -32.99 4.09
C LEU A 61 -12.05 -33.48 4.70
N VAL A 62 -12.21 -33.30 6.01
CA VAL A 62 -13.40 -33.72 6.74
C VAL A 62 -14.48 -32.72 6.33
N GLY A 63 -15.40 -33.15 5.46
CA GLY A 63 -16.58 -32.35 5.19
C GLY A 63 -17.37 -32.16 6.49
N ALA A 64 -18.21 -31.13 6.55
CA ALA A 64 -19.08 -30.80 7.69
C ALA A 64 -20.00 -31.94 8.20
N ASN A 65 -20.00 -33.11 7.54
CA ASN A 65 -20.82 -34.28 7.85
C ASN A 65 -20.02 -35.52 8.30
N GLU A 66 -18.78 -35.38 8.78
CA GLU A 66 -17.93 -36.48 9.29
C GLU A 66 -17.54 -37.60 8.27
N ASP A 67 -17.99 -37.53 7.03
CA ASP A 67 -17.57 -38.46 5.98
C ASP A 67 -16.18 -38.07 5.44
N SER A 68 -15.16 -38.85 5.83
CA SER A 68 -13.80 -38.75 5.31
C SER A 68 -13.75 -39.11 3.82
N LEU A 69 -13.31 -38.18 2.97
CA LEU A 69 -12.98 -38.47 1.57
C LEU A 69 -11.70 -39.34 1.49
N PRO A 70 -11.62 -40.38 0.64
CA PRO A 70 -10.40 -41.16 0.46
C PRO A 70 -9.23 -40.29 -0.03
N ALA A 71 -8.03 -40.52 0.50
CA ALA A 71 -6.80 -39.78 0.17
C ALA A 71 -6.31 -40.00 -1.27
N ASP A 72 -6.84 -41.01 -1.94
CA ASP A 72 -6.38 -41.60 -3.19
C ASP A 72 -6.98 -40.97 -4.47
N GLU A 73 -7.86 -39.96 -4.34
CA GLU A 73 -8.53 -39.33 -5.49
C GLU A 73 -8.03 -37.92 -5.89
N GLY A 74 -7.04 -37.35 -5.19
CA GLY A 74 -6.59 -35.97 -5.42
C GLY A 74 -7.64 -34.95 -4.96
N GLY A 75 -7.35 -34.25 -3.86
CA GLY A 75 -8.23 -33.24 -3.30
C GLY A 75 -8.18 -31.91 -4.06
N TYR A 76 -9.15 -31.04 -3.80
CA TYR A 76 -9.09 -29.62 -4.18
C TYR A 76 -9.04 -28.77 -2.92
N LEU A 77 -8.24 -27.70 -2.94
CA LEU A 77 -8.28 -26.64 -1.93
C LEU A 77 -8.51 -25.30 -2.64
N GLY A 78 -9.67 -24.69 -2.39
CA GLY A 78 -10.15 -23.57 -3.19
C GLY A 78 -10.25 -23.94 -4.68
N THR A 79 -9.33 -23.40 -5.48
CA THR A 79 -9.24 -23.69 -6.93
C THR A 79 -7.98 -24.49 -7.28
N GLU A 80 -7.15 -24.84 -6.31
CA GLU A 80 -5.92 -25.61 -6.52
C GLU A 80 -6.23 -27.11 -6.52
N ALA A 81 -5.65 -27.84 -7.48
CA ALA A 81 -5.67 -29.30 -7.50
C ALA A 81 -4.45 -29.83 -6.74
N ILE A 82 -4.70 -30.69 -5.76
CA ILE A 82 -3.67 -31.25 -4.88
C ILE A 82 -3.24 -32.63 -5.42
N GLY A 83 -1.95 -32.91 -5.37
CA GLY A 83 -1.39 -34.20 -5.77
C GLY A 83 -1.93 -35.37 -4.92
N PRO A 84 -1.79 -36.61 -5.40
CA PRO A 84 -2.31 -37.81 -4.73
C PRO A 84 -1.71 -38.06 -3.34
N ASN A 85 -0.56 -37.45 -3.03
CA ASN A 85 0.06 -37.51 -1.71
C ASN A 85 -0.16 -36.24 -0.87
N GLY A 86 -1.09 -35.36 -1.25
CA GLY A 86 -1.27 -34.05 -0.62
C GLY A 86 -0.32 -32.96 -1.14
N GLU A 87 0.41 -33.23 -2.23
CA GLU A 87 1.44 -32.34 -2.79
C GLU A 87 0.82 -31.07 -3.39
N ARG A 88 1.16 -29.92 -2.82
CA ARG A 88 0.90 -28.60 -3.40
C ARG A 88 1.92 -28.38 -4.51
N ASN A 89 1.51 -27.85 -5.67
CA ASN A 89 2.34 -27.70 -6.89
C ASN A 89 2.52 -28.93 -7.80
N TYR A 90 1.79 -30.03 -7.62
CA TYR A 90 1.89 -31.20 -8.51
C TYR A 90 1.55 -30.87 -9.99
N TYR A 91 0.64 -29.92 -10.22
CA TYR A 91 0.18 -29.49 -11.55
C TYR A 91 0.62 -28.05 -11.90
N SER A 92 1.93 -27.78 -11.91
CA SER A 92 2.47 -26.45 -12.23
C SER A 92 2.30 -26.05 -13.70
N HIS A 93 1.92 -24.80 -13.94
CA HIS A 93 1.93 -24.20 -15.29
C HIS A 93 3.31 -23.65 -15.69
N VAL A 94 4.27 -23.58 -14.76
CA VAL A 94 5.68 -23.21 -14.96
C VAL A 94 6.55 -24.30 -14.31
N PRO A 95 6.72 -25.47 -14.96
CA PRO A 95 7.21 -26.68 -14.30
C PRO A 95 8.68 -26.64 -13.83
N TRP A 96 9.49 -25.70 -14.34
CA TRP A 96 10.88 -25.49 -13.89
C TRP A 96 11.01 -24.52 -12.72
N ALA A 97 9.92 -23.84 -12.36
CA ALA A 97 9.90 -22.86 -11.29
C ALA A 97 9.06 -23.42 -10.15
N SER A 98 9.53 -23.19 -8.95
CA SER A 98 8.70 -23.43 -7.80
C SER A 98 7.52 -22.46 -7.79
N MET A 99 6.36 -22.99 -7.43
CA MET A 99 5.08 -22.35 -7.67
C MET A 99 4.61 -21.54 -6.47
N PRO A 100 4.12 -20.32 -6.71
CA PRO A 100 3.42 -19.52 -5.73
C PRO A 100 2.10 -20.11 -5.25
N GLY A 101 1.77 -19.90 -3.97
CA GLY A 101 0.49 -20.34 -3.40
C GLY A 101 0.59 -21.28 -2.21
N GLN A 102 1.72 -21.37 -1.51
CA GLN A 102 1.82 -22.28 -0.34
C GLN A 102 1.22 -21.75 0.96
N ASP A 103 0.65 -20.54 0.98
CA ASP A 103 -0.32 -20.13 1.99
C ASP A 103 -1.68 -19.98 1.30
N HIS A 104 -2.71 -20.59 1.88
CA HIS A 104 -4.09 -20.27 1.52
C HIS A 104 -4.63 -19.37 2.61
N PRO A 105 -4.55 -18.04 2.47
CA PRO A 105 -5.41 -17.21 3.29
C PRO A 105 -6.83 -17.65 2.94
N ALA A 106 -7.63 -18.08 3.91
CA ALA A 106 -9.04 -18.36 3.76
C ALA A 106 -9.65 -18.10 5.13
N THR A 107 -10.82 -17.48 5.16
CA THR A 107 -11.68 -17.61 6.33
C THR A 107 -12.32 -18.99 6.25
N ASP A 108 -12.63 -19.62 7.39
CA ASP A 108 -13.33 -20.92 7.43
C ASP A 108 -14.78 -20.85 6.92
N GLU A 109 -15.11 -19.82 6.15
CA GLU A 109 -16.42 -19.65 5.54
C GLU A 109 -16.56 -20.56 4.31
N PRO A 110 -17.64 -21.35 4.24
CA PRO A 110 -17.89 -22.22 3.11
C PRO A 110 -18.18 -21.37 1.86
N PHE A 111 -17.24 -21.33 0.92
CA PHE A 111 -17.53 -20.80 -0.40
C PHE A 111 -18.49 -21.74 -1.15
N PRO A 112 -19.67 -21.28 -1.58
CA PRO A 112 -20.54 -22.09 -2.43
C PRO A 112 -19.90 -22.21 -3.81
N VAL A 113 -19.41 -23.39 -4.17
CA VAL A 113 -19.18 -23.71 -5.58
C VAL A 113 -20.50 -24.12 -6.22
N PHE A 114 -20.94 -23.29 -7.16
CA PHE A 114 -22.11 -23.53 -7.98
C PHE A 114 -21.73 -24.45 -9.13
N THR A 115 -21.95 -25.76 -9.00
CA THR A 115 -22.08 -26.63 -10.17
C THR A 115 -23.54 -26.95 -10.36
N THR A 116 -24.20 -26.33 -11.33
CA THR A 116 -25.51 -26.78 -11.80
C THR A 116 -25.38 -27.31 -13.22
N ARG A 117 -26.21 -28.32 -13.55
CA ARG A 117 -26.30 -28.93 -14.89
C ARG A 117 -26.59 -27.91 -16.00
N ASP A 118 -27.06 -26.71 -15.63
CA ASP A 118 -27.53 -25.64 -16.50
C ASP A 118 -26.46 -24.60 -16.85
N THR A 119 -25.32 -24.56 -16.15
CA THR A 119 -24.27 -23.51 -16.31
C THR A 119 -23.07 -23.92 -17.18
N GLY A 120 -22.96 -25.20 -17.57
CA GLY A 120 -21.82 -25.71 -18.35
C GLY A 120 -20.53 -25.85 -17.53
N PRO A 121 -19.41 -26.28 -18.14
CA PRO A 121 -18.12 -26.37 -17.44
C PRO A 121 -17.73 -24.96 -16.96
N LEU A 122 -17.58 -24.79 -15.65
CA LEU A 122 -17.14 -23.52 -15.06
C LEU A 122 -15.67 -23.32 -15.43
N LEU A 123 -15.42 -22.49 -16.44
CA LEU A 123 -14.08 -21.95 -16.67
C LEU A 123 -13.77 -21.06 -15.48
N VAL A 124 -12.87 -21.52 -14.62
CA VAL A 124 -12.41 -20.74 -13.47
C VAL A 124 -11.55 -19.60 -14.01
N GLU A 125 -12.19 -18.45 -14.22
CA GLU A 125 -11.55 -17.20 -14.61
C GLU A 125 -10.41 -16.84 -13.66
N GLY A 126 -9.35 -16.24 -14.21
CA GLY A 126 -8.18 -15.81 -13.45
C GLY A 126 -7.11 -16.89 -13.25
N ARG A 127 -7.40 -18.17 -13.53
CA ARG A 127 -6.35 -19.22 -13.48
C ARG A 127 -5.26 -18.97 -14.51
N ARG A 128 -4.01 -19.11 -14.08
CA ARG A 128 -2.85 -18.98 -14.96
C ARG A 128 -2.70 -20.17 -15.89
N VAL A 129 -2.22 -19.88 -17.09
CA VAL A 129 -1.99 -20.85 -18.17
C VAL A 129 -0.73 -20.50 -18.93
N ALA A 130 -0.10 -21.51 -19.51
CA ALA A 130 1.04 -21.36 -20.41
C ALA A 130 0.92 -22.34 -21.59
N LEU A 131 1.44 -21.92 -22.74
CA LEU A 131 1.53 -22.74 -23.95
C LEU A 131 2.98 -23.16 -24.16
N TYR A 132 3.17 -24.47 -24.25
CA TYR A 132 4.46 -25.09 -24.53
C TYR A 132 4.46 -25.76 -25.90
N ARG A 133 5.58 -25.62 -26.62
CA ARG A 133 5.92 -26.43 -27.78
C ARG A 133 6.85 -27.54 -27.35
N ILE A 134 6.33 -28.76 -27.34
CA ILE A 134 7.09 -29.96 -27.03
C ILE A 134 7.46 -30.62 -28.36
N ILE A 135 8.74 -30.93 -28.56
CA ILE A 135 9.28 -31.50 -29.79
C ILE A 135 9.53 -32.99 -29.54
N PHE A 136 8.88 -33.83 -30.35
CA PHE A 136 9.20 -35.25 -30.42
C PHE A 136 10.55 -35.42 -31.10
N ASP A 137 11.47 -36.14 -30.47
CA ASP A 137 12.75 -36.45 -31.07
C ASP A 137 12.59 -37.69 -31.99
N PRO A 138 12.65 -37.50 -33.32
CA PRO A 138 12.47 -38.61 -34.25
C PRO A 138 13.67 -39.56 -34.28
N ASP A 139 14.86 -39.12 -33.88
CA ASP A 139 16.09 -39.91 -33.93
C ASP A 139 16.18 -40.88 -32.74
N THR A 140 15.70 -40.44 -31.57
CA THR A 140 15.61 -41.29 -30.37
C THR A 140 14.25 -41.99 -30.23
N GLY A 141 13.23 -41.52 -30.95
CA GLY A 141 11.87 -42.07 -30.91
C GLY A 141 11.18 -41.85 -29.56
N THR A 142 11.66 -40.89 -28.77
CA THR A 142 11.15 -40.57 -27.44
C THR A 142 10.67 -39.13 -27.38
N TRP A 143 9.79 -38.85 -26.42
CA TRP A 143 9.61 -37.49 -25.94
C TRP A 143 10.74 -37.22 -24.94
N PRO A 144 11.70 -36.32 -25.24
CA PRO A 144 12.73 -35.96 -24.27
C PRO A 144 12.06 -35.39 -23.02
N SER A 145 12.76 -35.44 -21.88
CA SER A 145 12.22 -34.86 -20.64
C SER A 145 11.93 -33.37 -20.84
N PHE A 146 10.98 -32.82 -20.05
CA PHE A 146 10.68 -31.40 -20.13
C PHE A 146 11.94 -30.54 -19.89
N ASP A 147 12.79 -30.95 -18.95
CA ASP A 147 14.05 -30.27 -18.64
C ASP A 147 15.03 -30.30 -19.81
N ASP A 148 15.18 -31.44 -20.51
CA ASP A 148 16.04 -31.54 -21.70
C ASP A 148 15.54 -30.60 -22.82
N GLN A 149 14.21 -30.49 -22.98
CA GLN A 149 13.62 -29.57 -23.96
C GLN A 149 13.73 -28.11 -23.52
N PHE A 150 13.67 -27.83 -22.22
CA PHE A 150 13.84 -26.48 -21.66
C PHE A 150 15.28 -25.97 -21.77
N ILE A 151 16.26 -26.81 -21.42
CA ILE A 151 17.70 -26.50 -21.53
C ILE A 151 18.13 -26.40 -23.00
N GLY A 152 17.56 -27.23 -23.88
CA GLY A 152 17.91 -27.32 -25.30
C GLY A 152 17.30 -26.25 -26.22
N GLY A 153 16.33 -25.46 -25.75
CA GLY A 153 15.64 -24.45 -26.57
C GLY A 153 14.22 -24.21 -26.05
N ARG A 154 14.09 -23.18 -25.22
CA ARG A 154 12.92 -22.84 -24.39
C ARG A 154 11.56 -23.13 -25.08
N PRO A 155 10.75 -24.07 -24.55
CA PRO A 155 9.49 -24.49 -25.17
C PRO A 155 8.32 -23.55 -24.92
N MET A 156 8.42 -22.57 -24.00
CA MET A 156 7.29 -21.69 -23.68
C MET A 156 7.07 -20.65 -24.76
N LEU A 157 5.95 -20.74 -25.48
CA LEU A 157 5.61 -19.79 -26.55
C LEU A 157 4.81 -18.59 -26.03
N TRP A 158 3.98 -18.80 -25.00
CA TRP A 158 3.03 -17.80 -24.51
C TRP A 158 2.50 -18.17 -23.11
N TRP A 159 2.05 -17.19 -22.33
CA TRP A 159 1.41 -17.39 -21.02
C TRP A 159 0.37 -16.31 -20.75
N GLY A 160 -0.52 -16.55 -19.79
CA GLY A 160 -1.63 -15.64 -19.49
C GLY A 160 -2.62 -16.19 -18.47
N THR A 161 -3.85 -15.68 -18.47
CA THR A 161 -4.94 -16.15 -17.58
C THR A 161 -6.20 -16.54 -18.34
N LEU A 162 -6.92 -17.54 -17.83
CA LEU A 162 -8.23 -17.94 -18.36
C LEU A 162 -9.27 -16.85 -18.16
N ARG A 163 -10.15 -16.66 -19.15
CA ARG A 163 -11.37 -15.83 -19.04
C ARG A 163 -12.60 -16.73 -18.88
N GLN A 164 -13.65 -16.21 -18.24
CA GLN A 164 -14.91 -16.94 -18.00
C GLN A 164 -15.72 -17.23 -19.29
N ALA A 165 -15.19 -16.91 -20.47
CA ALA A 165 -15.84 -17.07 -21.76
C ALA A 165 -15.22 -18.25 -22.53
N GLY A 166 -15.99 -19.29 -22.79
CA GLY A 166 -15.61 -20.37 -23.69
C GLY A 166 -16.81 -21.05 -24.33
N LYS A 167 -16.57 -21.82 -25.39
CA LYS A 167 -17.62 -22.50 -26.14
C LYS A 167 -17.23 -23.93 -26.46
N VAL A 168 -18.17 -24.85 -26.33
CA VAL A 168 -18.01 -26.24 -26.78
C VAL A 168 -18.95 -26.49 -27.95
N GLU A 169 -18.40 -26.94 -29.08
CA GLU A 169 -19.13 -27.37 -30.27
C GLU A 169 -18.74 -28.82 -30.61
N GLY A 170 -19.61 -29.77 -30.24
CA GLY A 170 -19.29 -31.20 -30.36
C GLY A 170 -18.12 -31.58 -29.43
N ARG A 171 -16.97 -31.95 -30.01
CA ARG A 171 -15.70 -32.23 -29.30
C ARG A 171 -14.69 -31.10 -29.40
N ILE A 172 -15.08 -29.95 -29.96
CA ILE A 172 -14.18 -28.81 -30.10
C ILE A 172 -14.44 -27.83 -28.96
N TRP A 173 -13.42 -27.62 -28.14
CA TRP A 173 -13.41 -26.68 -27.05
C TRP A 173 -12.73 -25.40 -27.48
N SER A 174 -13.35 -24.25 -27.24
CA SER A 174 -12.79 -22.92 -27.47
C SER A 174 -12.62 -22.22 -26.12
N ILE A 175 -11.39 -21.97 -25.74
CA ILE A 175 -11.00 -21.38 -24.45
C ILE A 175 -10.43 -19.99 -24.74
N ASN A 176 -10.99 -18.96 -24.11
CA ASN A 176 -10.46 -17.60 -24.22
C ASN A 176 -9.55 -17.28 -23.04
N CYS A 177 -8.43 -16.63 -23.34
CA CYS A 177 -7.44 -16.23 -22.36
C CYS A 177 -7.05 -14.76 -22.57
N ALA A 178 -6.67 -14.07 -21.50
CA ALA A 178 -5.86 -12.86 -21.56
C ALA A 178 -4.37 -13.25 -21.55
N GLY A 179 -3.48 -12.52 -22.22
CA GLY A 179 -2.06 -12.89 -22.27
C GLY A 179 -1.20 -12.28 -21.18
N PRO A 180 0.12 -12.12 -21.39
CA PRO A 180 1.09 -11.89 -20.32
C PRO A 180 0.77 -10.70 -19.41
N GLY A 181 0.17 -9.63 -19.95
CA GLY A 181 -0.23 -8.45 -19.17
C GLY A 181 -1.25 -8.77 -18.08
N SER A 182 -2.04 -9.83 -18.22
CA SER A 182 -3.02 -10.23 -17.21
C SER A 182 -2.41 -10.71 -15.90
N TRP A 183 -1.13 -11.13 -15.91
CA TRP A 183 -0.42 -11.49 -14.68
C TRP A 183 -0.03 -10.26 -13.85
N LEU A 184 -0.08 -9.06 -14.45
CA LEU A 184 0.11 -7.78 -13.76
C LEU A 184 -1.20 -7.18 -13.25
N ARG A 185 -2.32 -7.92 -13.36
CA ARG A 185 -3.66 -7.48 -13.00
C ARG A 185 -4.25 -8.36 -11.92
N ARG A 186 -4.30 -7.80 -10.73
CA ARG A 186 -4.93 -8.35 -9.53
C ARG A 186 -5.29 -7.20 -8.60
N SER A 187 -6.46 -7.26 -7.99
CA SER A 187 -6.78 -6.42 -6.84
C SER A 187 -5.94 -6.86 -5.64
N LEU A 188 -5.09 -5.96 -5.15
CA LEU A 188 -4.19 -6.23 -4.03
C LEU A 188 -4.92 -5.97 -2.70
N ALA A 189 -4.44 -6.59 -1.62
CA ALA A 189 -5.03 -6.49 -0.29
C ALA A 189 -6.52 -6.88 -0.25
N ASN A 190 -6.92 -7.87 -1.06
CA ASN A 190 -8.32 -8.17 -1.35
C ASN A 190 -9.18 -8.54 -0.14
N ARG A 191 -8.55 -8.95 0.95
CA ARG A 191 -9.20 -9.38 2.19
C ARG A 191 -9.11 -8.34 3.29
N ALA A 192 -8.27 -7.32 3.12
CA ALA A 192 -8.12 -6.26 4.09
C ALA A 192 -9.40 -5.41 4.10
N PRO A 193 -9.93 -5.08 5.29
CA PRO A 193 -11.11 -4.24 5.41
C PRO A 193 -10.91 -2.87 4.74
N THR A 194 -11.96 -2.40 4.08
CA THR A 194 -12.08 -1.02 3.58
C THR A 194 -12.87 -0.13 4.51
N SER A 195 -13.52 -0.70 5.52
CA SER A 195 -14.32 0.05 6.49
C SER A 195 -13.45 0.73 7.54
N TRP A 196 -13.97 1.86 8.01
CA TRP A 196 -13.53 2.52 9.22
C TRP A 196 -14.29 1.91 10.40
N PHE A 197 -13.57 1.51 11.44
CA PHE A 197 -14.16 0.88 12.62
C PHE A 197 -14.18 1.86 13.79
N PRO A 198 -15.29 1.98 14.53
CA PRO A 198 -15.32 2.78 15.75
C PRO A 198 -14.28 2.29 16.76
N VAL A 199 -13.55 3.24 17.34
CA VAL A 199 -12.57 3.00 18.39
C VAL A 199 -13.15 3.46 19.71
N ALA A 200 -13.17 2.59 20.70
CA ALA A 200 -13.41 2.96 22.08
C ALA A 200 -12.08 2.84 22.85
N SER A 201 -11.63 3.95 23.45
CA SER A 201 -10.47 3.90 24.33
C SER A 201 -10.86 3.26 25.66
N GLU A 202 -10.43 2.03 25.90
CA GLU A 202 -10.40 1.49 27.24
C GLU A 202 -9.03 1.79 27.82
N VAL A 203 -8.96 2.77 28.71
CA VAL A 203 -7.69 3.06 29.38
C VAL A 203 -7.46 2.00 30.44
N GLN A 204 -6.45 1.16 30.22
CA GLN A 204 -5.88 0.30 31.23
C GLN A 204 -4.80 1.06 32.01
N PHE A 205 -4.94 1.09 33.32
CA PHE A 205 -3.97 1.67 34.24
C PHE A 205 -3.04 0.58 34.80
N ALA A 206 -1.74 0.85 34.83
CA ALA A 206 -0.82 0.00 35.58
C ALA A 206 -1.06 0.17 37.08
N ASP A 207 -0.69 -0.81 37.91
CA ASP A 207 -0.93 -0.79 39.36
C ASP A 207 -0.39 0.48 40.06
N ASN A 208 0.72 1.01 39.56
CA ASN A 208 1.33 2.24 40.06
C ASN A 208 0.61 3.52 39.59
N GLU A 209 -0.29 3.45 38.62
CA GLU A 209 -1.05 4.58 38.05
C GLU A 209 -2.47 4.71 38.62
N ARG A 210 -2.92 3.72 39.39
CA ARG A 210 -4.32 3.61 39.84
C ARG A 210 -4.66 4.44 41.08
N LYS A 211 -3.69 4.93 41.86
CA LYS A 211 -3.98 5.47 43.19
C LYS A 211 -4.77 6.77 43.11
N VAL A 212 -5.67 6.96 44.07
CA VAL A 212 -6.46 8.18 44.21
C VAL A 212 -6.19 8.78 45.59
N TYR A 213 -5.93 10.09 45.64
CA TYR A 213 -5.85 10.83 46.90
C TYR A 213 -6.86 11.96 46.89
N LEU A 214 -7.57 12.11 48.01
CA LEU A 214 -8.69 13.05 48.15
C LEU A 214 -8.60 13.75 49.48
N ASP A 215 -8.62 15.09 49.45
CA ASP A 215 -8.66 15.90 50.66
C ASP A 215 -9.71 17.00 50.57
N PHE A 216 -10.29 17.30 51.72
CA PHE A 216 -11.29 18.33 51.91
C PHE A 216 -10.85 19.29 53.01
N TYR A 217 -10.62 20.55 52.62
CA TYR A 217 -10.19 21.60 53.52
C TYR A 217 -11.15 22.78 53.53
N LYS A 218 -11.23 23.46 54.66
CA LYS A 218 -11.72 24.84 54.73
C LYS A 218 -10.60 25.74 55.26
N THR A 219 -10.34 26.83 54.58
CA THR A 219 -9.38 27.84 55.03
C THR A 219 -10.15 29.04 55.58
N ASP A 220 -9.87 29.46 56.81
CA ASP A 220 -10.49 30.68 57.38
C ASP A 220 -9.82 31.97 56.88
N ILE A 221 -10.42 33.12 57.22
CA ILE A 221 -9.89 34.46 56.92
C ILE A 221 -8.51 34.76 57.53
N TYR A 222 -7.99 33.90 58.41
CA TYR A 222 -6.67 34.04 59.03
C TYR A 222 -5.63 33.08 58.42
N GLY A 223 -6.04 32.27 57.44
CA GLY A 223 -5.18 31.30 56.76
C GLY A 223 -5.02 29.97 57.50
N PHE A 224 -5.88 29.64 58.46
CA PHE A 224 -5.89 28.33 59.11
C PHE A 224 -6.69 27.32 58.30
N ASP A 225 -6.06 26.19 57.97
CA ASP A 225 -6.69 25.07 57.28
C ASP A 225 -7.31 24.09 58.28
N TYR A 226 -8.60 23.81 58.07
CA TYR A 226 -9.39 22.84 58.81
C TYR A 226 -9.68 21.63 57.93
N TRP A 227 -9.43 20.43 58.46
CA TRP A 227 -9.45 19.15 57.72
C TRP A 227 -10.76 18.40 57.98
N TYR A 228 -11.59 18.28 56.94
CA TYR A 228 -12.94 17.73 57.02
C TYR A 228 -13.10 16.35 56.36
N GLY A 229 -12.07 15.87 55.68
CA GLY A 229 -12.04 14.56 55.04
C GLY A 229 -10.70 14.35 54.35
N HIS A 230 -10.15 13.14 54.46
CA HIS A 230 -8.85 12.78 53.90
C HIS A 230 -8.84 11.29 53.57
N ASP A 231 -8.42 10.95 52.36
CA ASP A 231 -8.09 9.58 51.99
C ASP A 231 -6.76 9.52 51.24
N VAL A 232 -5.95 8.53 51.63
CA VAL A 232 -4.62 8.28 51.07
C VAL A 232 -4.62 6.90 50.42
N ALA A 233 -4.90 6.86 49.11
CA ALA A 233 -4.78 5.68 48.28
C ALA A 233 -5.65 4.47 48.71
N SER A 234 -6.80 4.69 49.36
CA SER A 234 -7.77 3.60 49.60
C SER A 234 -8.61 3.29 48.36
N TYR A 235 -8.65 4.21 47.39
CA TYR A 235 -9.35 4.05 46.12
C TYR A 235 -8.36 3.83 44.98
N SER A 236 -8.80 3.05 44.00
CA SER A 236 -8.03 2.73 42.80
C SER A 236 -8.87 2.98 41.57
N VAL A 237 -8.39 3.84 40.66
CA VAL A 237 -9.06 4.14 39.39
C VAL A 237 -9.30 2.82 38.63
N PRO A 238 -10.56 2.50 38.28
CA PRO A 238 -10.86 1.32 37.50
C PRO A 238 -10.42 1.54 36.05
N ASP A 239 -10.20 0.45 35.32
CA ASP A 239 -10.10 0.52 33.87
C ASP A 239 -11.49 0.80 33.28
N GLY A 240 -11.53 1.44 32.11
CA GLY A 240 -12.78 1.64 31.36
C GLY A 240 -12.92 3.02 30.74
N SER A 241 -14.16 3.38 30.43
CA SER A 241 -14.53 4.65 29.77
C SER A 241 -14.38 5.85 30.72
N PRO A 242 -14.26 7.08 30.16
CA PRO A 242 -14.30 8.31 30.96
C PRO A 242 -15.49 8.38 31.92
N SER A 243 -16.68 7.95 31.47
CA SER A 243 -17.92 7.95 32.26
C SER A 243 -17.87 6.94 33.43
N ALA A 244 -17.27 5.76 33.24
CA ALA A 244 -17.10 4.77 34.29
C ALA A 244 -16.10 5.25 35.36
N VAL A 245 -14.97 5.81 34.94
CA VAL A 245 -13.96 6.39 35.85
C VAL A 245 -14.54 7.57 36.62
N ALA A 246 -15.27 8.48 35.96
CA ALA A 246 -15.94 9.60 36.60
C ALA A 246 -16.97 9.15 37.64
N SER A 247 -17.78 8.14 37.31
CA SER A 247 -18.78 7.57 38.23
C SER A 247 -18.14 6.94 39.47
N TYR A 248 -17.01 6.23 39.29
CA TYR A 248 -16.25 5.65 40.39
C TYR A 248 -15.63 6.73 41.29
N LEU A 249 -14.96 7.73 40.71
CA LEU A 249 -14.37 8.84 41.46
C LEU A 249 -15.44 9.65 42.20
N SER A 250 -16.61 9.87 41.58
CA SER A 250 -17.76 10.52 42.23
C SER A 250 -18.21 9.76 43.48
N SER A 251 -18.26 8.43 43.40
CA SER A 251 -18.59 7.57 44.54
C SER A 251 -17.52 7.64 45.64
N ALA A 252 -16.23 7.65 45.26
CA ALA A 252 -15.12 7.79 46.19
C ALA A 252 -15.14 9.14 46.91
N ILE A 253 -15.26 10.24 46.17
CA ILE A 253 -15.37 11.61 46.69
C ILE A 253 -16.56 11.73 47.65
N SER A 254 -17.72 11.23 47.28
CA SER A 254 -18.93 11.26 48.13
C SER A 254 -18.73 10.49 49.44
N THR A 255 -17.98 9.38 49.40
CA THR A 255 -17.69 8.57 50.58
C THR A 255 -16.70 9.28 51.51
N VAL A 256 -15.62 9.86 50.96
CA VAL A 256 -14.63 10.61 51.75
C VAL A 256 -15.26 11.87 52.35
N ALA A 257 -16.13 12.56 51.60
CA ALA A 257 -16.92 13.69 52.10
C ALA A 257 -17.87 13.30 53.25
N GLY A 258 -18.38 12.07 53.27
CA GLY A 258 -19.19 11.53 54.36
C GLY A 258 -18.38 11.03 55.57
N THR A 259 -17.06 10.96 55.46
CA THR A 259 -16.17 10.49 56.53
C THR A 259 -15.71 11.66 57.39
N ALA A 260 -15.71 11.51 58.71
CA ALA A 260 -15.26 12.56 59.62
C ALA A 260 -13.72 12.71 59.56
N GLY A 261 -13.26 13.89 59.13
CA GLY A 261 -11.89 14.34 59.35
C GLY A 261 -11.65 14.80 60.79
N GLN A 262 -10.51 15.44 61.03
CA GLN A 262 -10.14 16.00 62.34
C GLN A 262 -11.15 17.05 62.82
N ASP A 263 -11.68 17.84 61.91
CA ASP A 263 -12.52 19.01 62.19
C ASP A 263 -14.02 18.76 61.90
N GLY A 264 -14.39 17.51 61.60
CA GLY A 264 -15.77 17.07 61.39
C GLY A 264 -15.97 16.41 60.02
N VAL A 265 -17.24 16.17 59.67
CA VAL A 265 -17.63 15.61 58.37
C VAL A 265 -17.85 16.77 57.38
N TRP A 266 -17.43 16.60 56.13
CA TRP A 266 -17.67 17.60 55.08
C TRP A 266 -19.17 17.86 54.84
N THR A 267 -20.02 16.85 55.08
CA THR A 267 -21.47 16.84 54.84
C THR A 267 -22.37 16.95 56.09
N ALA A 268 -21.90 17.34 57.28
CA ALA A 268 -22.79 17.45 58.46
C ALA A 268 -22.55 18.67 59.38
N ASP A 269 -23.60 19.47 59.54
CA ASP A 269 -24.06 20.15 60.76
C ASP A 269 -23.03 20.48 61.86
N VAL A 270 -22.23 21.52 61.64
CA VAL A 270 -21.63 22.32 62.73
C VAL A 270 -22.30 23.71 62.69
N PRO A 271 -22.70 24.33 63.82
CA PRO A 271 -23.53 25.56 63.85
C PRO A 271 -22.91 26.84 63.25
N VAL A 272 -21.79 26.73 62.53
CA VAL A 272 -21.04 27.86 61.95
C VAL A 272 -20.61 27.63 60.49
N ALA A 273 -20.87 26.48 59.85
CA ALA A 273 -20.36 26.27 58.49
C ALA A 273 -21.16 25.25 57.66
N GLY A 274 -21.86 25.72 56.63
CA GLY A 274 -22.18 24.92 55.46
C GLY A 274 -21.16 25.24 54.37
N ALA A 275 -20.36 24.25 53.99
CA ALA A 275 -19.77 24.25 52.67
C ALA A 275 -20.38 23.04 51.99
N ALA A 276 -20.93 23.22 50.80
CA ALA A 276 -21.40 22.13 49.98
C ALA A 276 -20.51 22.09 48.74
N SER A 277 -19.72 21.03 48.57
CA SER A 277 -19.26 20.67 47.23
C SER A 277 -20.19 19.58 46.73
N SER A 278 -21.20 19.96 45.97
CA SER A 278 -21.90 18.99 45.12
C SER A 278 -21.18 18.99 43.78
N ILE A 279 -20.80 17.81 43.29
CA ILE A 279 -20.29 17.73 41.92
C ILE A 279 -21.40 17.17 41.04
N GLU A 280 -21.88 17.98 40.09
CA GLU A 280 -22.76 17.52 39.03
C GLU A 280 -21.87 17.03 37.87
N PHE A 281 -21.66 15.72 37.82
CA PHE A 281 -20.66 15.08 36.96
C PHE A 281 -21.17 14.66 35.57
N ASP A 282 -22.43 14.92 35.22
CA ASP A 282 -22.93 14.62 33.85
C ASP A 282 -22.17 15.39 32.75
N LEU A 283 -21.43 16.46 33.12
CA LEU A 283 -20.58 17.25 32.22
C LEU A 283 -19.07 17.16 32.52
N LEU A 284 -18.65 16.32 33.49
CA LEU A 284 -17.29 16.25 34.04
C LEU A 284 -16.77 17.54 34.73
N SER A 285 -17.66 18.46 35.11
CA SER A 285 -17.29 19.67 35.87
C SER A 285 -17.15 19.41 37.37
N VAL A 286 -16.27 20.15 38.07
CA VAL A 286 -16.14 20.15 39.53
C VAL A 286 -16.72 21.43 40.11
N THR A 287 -17.70 21.31 41.02
CA THR A 287 -18.32 22.47 41.66
C THR A 287 -17.96 22.52 43.15
N VAL A 288 -17.48 23.69 43.60
CA VAL A 288 -17.16 23.95 45.01
C VAL A 288 -17.93 25.19 45.46
N SER A 289 -18.61 25.11 46.60
CA SER A 289 -19.36 26.23 47.17
C SER A 289 -19.25 26.31 48.69
N THR A 290 -19.52 27.50 49.21
CA THR A 290 -19.65 27.81 50.64
C THR A 290 -21.03 28.39 50.91
N LEU A 291 -21.45 28.52 52.17
CA LEU A 291 -22.58 29.37 52.52
C LEU A 291 -22.18 30.84 52.36
N ALA A 292 -23.16 31.69 52.02
CA ALA A 292 -22.98 33.13 52.05
C ALA A 292 -22.49 33.57 53.43
N ASP A 293 -21.50 34.47 53.46
CA ASP A 293 -20.98 35.14 54.66
C ASP A 293 -20.37 34.22 55.74
N CYS A 294 -19.93 33.00 55.41
CA CYS A 294 -19.39 32.08 56.41
C CYS A 294 -17.93 32.35 56.82
N GLY A 295 -17.18 33.19 56.09
CA GLY A 295 -15.79 33.53 56.42
C GLY A 295 -14.78 32.40 56.18
N TYR A 296 -15.10 31.45 55.30
CA TYR A 296 -14.20 30.35 54.93
C TYR A 296 -14.14 30.21 53.40
N ALA A 297 -12.99 29.77 52.89
CA ALA A 297 -12.82 29.26 51.54
C ALA A 297 -12.83 27.73 51.57
N ALA A 298 -13.64 27.10 50.71
CA ALA A 298 -13.67 25.65 50.58
C ALA A 298 -12.67 25.20 49.50
N ARG A 299 -11.94 24.11 49.77
CA ARG A 299 -10.97 23.54 48.85
C ARG A 299 -11.12 22.02 48.80
N LEU A 300 -11.36 21.52 47.59
CA LEU A 300 -11.26 20.11 47.23
C LEU A 300 -9.90 19.89 46.55
N VAL A 301 -9.15 18.93 47.06
CA VAL A 301 -7.88 18.51 46.49
C VAL A 301 -8.01 17.09 46.00
N ILE A 302 -7.67 16.89 44.73
CA ILE A 302 -7.70 15.57 44.10
C ILE A 302 -6.29 15.34 43.56
N THR A 303 -5.71 14.18 43.83
CA THR A 303 -4.46 13.75 43.18
C THR A 303 -4.72 12.46 42.41
N LEU A 304 -4.43 12.51 41.11
CA LEU A 304 -4.55 11.38 40.19
C LEU A 304 -3.30 11.33 39.32
N HIS A 305 -3.04 10.16 38.75
CA HIS A 305 -2.05 10.03 37.69
C HIS A 305 -2.46 10.87 36.47
N ILE A 306 -1.48 11.44 35.75
CA ILE A 306 -1.71 12.33 34.60
C ILE A 306 -2.61 11.70 33.53
N ARG A 307 -2.54 10.37 33.35
CA ARG A 307 -3.40 9.63 32.42
C ARG A 307 -4.87 9.68 32.82
N ALA A 308 -5.17 9.60 34.12
CA ALA A 308 -6.54 9.66 34.64
C ALA A 308 -7.10 11.09 34.57
N TRP A 309 -6.28 12.11 34.86
CA TRP A 309 -6.69 13.52 34.66
C TRP A 309 -7.08 13.81 33.22
N ARG A 310 -6.24 13.37 32.28
CA ARG A 310 -6.49 13.55 30.84
C ARG A 310 -7.71 12.79 30.37
N LEU A 311 -7.90 11.54 30.80
CA LEU A 311 -9.11 10.76 30.48
C LEU A 311 -10.40 11.50 30.87
N LEU A 312 -10.36 12.27 31.97
CA LEU A 312 -11.48 13.09 32.46
C LEU A 312 -11.57 14.47 31.79
N GLY A 313 -10.74 14.73 30.77
CA GLY A 313 -10.75 15.98 30.01
C GLY A 313 -9.88 17.11 30.57
N TRP A 314 -8.98 16.83 31.54
CA TRP A 314 -8.09 17.84 32.14
C TRP A 314 -6.64 17.72 31.62
N GLU A 315 -5.95 18.85 31.42
CA GLU A 315 -4.53 18.87 31.03
C GLU A 315 -3.67 19.55 32.11
N PRO A 316 -3.01 18.77 33.01
CA PRO A 316 -2.19 19.33 34.07
C PRO A 316 -0.96 20.13 33.60
N LEU A 317 -0.50 19.94 32.36
CA LEU A 317 0.64 20.67 31.79
C LEU A 317 0.24 21.97 31.07
N TYR A 318 -1.04 22.31 31.03
CA TYR A 318 -1.52 23.51 30.34
C TYR A 318 -1.31 24.76 31.21
N GLU A 319 -0.69 25.81 30.64
CA GLU A 319 -0.54 27.10 31.32
C GLU A 319 -1.80 27.97 31.11
N PRO A 320 -2.47 28.41 32.19
CA PRO A 320 -3.72 29.16 32.08
C PRO A 320 -3.49 30.58 31.50
N GLY A 321 -4.07 30.86 30.33
CA GLY A 321 -3.99 32.18 29.70
C GLY A 321 -5.14 32.60 28.77
N SER A 322 -5.98 31.68 28.27
CA SER A 322 -6.97 32.00 27.22
C SER A 322 -8.41 31.52 27.45
N LEU A 323 -8.73 30.86 28.58
CA LEU A 323 -10.08 30.33 28.84
C LEU A 323 -10.94 31.31 29.64
N SER A 324 -12.21 31.43 29.28
CA SER A 324 -13.22 32.24 29.98
C SER A 324 -13.81 31.46 31.18
N GLY A 325 -13.13 31.45 32.33
CA GLY A 325 -13.69 30.86 33.55
C GLY A 325 -12.69 30.47 34.64
N PRO A 326 -13.16 29.91 35.78
CA PRO A 326 -12.33 29.31 36.81
C PRO A 326 -11.42 28.21 36.28
N GLN A 327 -10.12 28.25 36.61
CA GLN A 327 -9.17 27.19 36.28
C GLN A 327 -8.58 26.60 37.57
N PRO A 328 -8.52 25.26 37.71
CA PRO A 328 -7.86 24.65 38.86
C PRO A 328 -6.35 24.86 38.77
N LEU A 329 -5.70 24.91 39.93
CA LEU A 329 -4.24 24.88 39.97
C LEU A 329 -3.78 23.42 39.94
N PHE A 330 -2.91 23.06 39.01
CA PHE A 330 -2.24 21.75 38.99
C PHE A 330 -0.82 21.87 39.54
N VAL A 331 -0.43 20.91 40.39
CA VAL A 331 0.92 20.81 40.97
C VAL A 331 1.46 19.40 40.76
N ASP A 332 2.66 19.30 40.20
CA ASP A 332 3.38 18.04 40.03
C ASP A 332 3.73 17.44 41.41
N SER A 333 3.29 16.21 41.64
CA SER A 333 3.50 15.45 42.88
C SER A 333 4.54 14.34 42.74
N GLY A 334 5.17 14.21 41.57
CA GLY A 334 6.13 13.14 41.25
C GLY A 334 5.45 11.86 40.75
N ASP A 335 6.26 10.99 40.14
CA ASP A 335 5.84 9.67 39.62
C ASP A 335 4.61 9.71 38.69
N GLY A 336 4.46 10.82 37.94
CA GLY A 336 3.33 11.03 37.01
C GLY A 336 2.03 11.48 37.67
N TYR A 337 2.01 11.73 38.98
CA TYR A 337 0.83 12.22 39.70
C TYR A 337 0.77 13.74 39.74
N TYR A 338 -0.44 14.28 39.54
CA TYR A 338 -0.71 15.70 39.63
C TYR A 338 -1.84 15.95 40.62
N THR A 339 -1.63 16.96 41.46
CA THR A 339 -2.63 17.43 42.42
C THR A 339 -3.36 18.63 41.85
N ALA A 340 -4.68 18.51 41.70
CA ALA A 340 -5.57 19.59 41.29
C ALA A 340 -6.22 20.23 42.51
N TYR A 341 -6.17 21.55 42.58
CA TYR A 341 -6.80 22.36 43.63
C TYR A 341 -8.04 23.07 43.10
N PHE A 342 -9.20 22.64 43.57
CA PHE A 342 -10.49 23.28 43.27
C PHE A 342 -10.93 24.10 44.49
N ALA A 343 -10.89 25.43 44.36
CA ALA A 343 -11.17 26.34 45.47
C ALA A 343 -12.32 27.31 45.17
N THR A 344 -13.03 27.79 46.20
CA THR A 344 -14.01 28.87 46.00
C THR A 344 -13.37 30.22 45.69
N VAL A 345 -12.08 30.39 45.97
CA VAL A 345 -11.30 31.63 45.73
C VAL A 345 -10.32 31.50 44.56
N PRO A 346 -10.00 32.59 43.81
CA PRO A 346 -9.07 32.56 42.67
C PRO A 346 -7.66 32.07 43.01
N PRO A 347 -6.98 31.32 42.11
CA PRO A 347 -5.57 30.96 42.29
C PRO A 347 -4.69 32.21 42.47
N GLY A 348 -3.76 32.19 43.43
CA GLY A 348 -2.85 33.31 43.71
C GLY A 348 -3.42 34.42 44.62
N SER A 349 -4.66 34.30 45.10
CA SER A 349 -5.18 35.17 46.15
C SER A 349 -4.45 34.90 47.47
N ASP A 350 -3.85 35.94 48.07
CA ASP A 350 -3.08 35.85 49.32
C ASP A 350 -4.03 35.70 50.52
N PRO A 351 -4.00 34.57 51.26
CA PRO A 351 -4.84 34.36 52.43
C PRO A 351 -4.56 35.29 53.61
N VAL A 352 -3.45 36.05 53.58
CA VAL A 352 -2.99 36.85 54.73
C VAL A 352 -3.13 38.36 54.48
N SER A 353 -3.47 38.79 53.27
CA SER A 353 -3.58 40.22 52.97
C SER A 353 -4.85 40.81 53.58
N LYS A 354 -4.67 41.69 54.58
CA LYS A 354 -5.76 42.44 55.27
C LYS A 354 -6.59 43.36 54.35
N GLU A 355 -6.30 43.38 53.06
CA GLU A 355 -7.00 44.17 52.03
C GLU A 355 -7.87 43.31 51.11
N GLY A 356 -8.04 42.01 51.39
CA GLY A 356 -8.95 41.12 50.65
C GLY A 356 -10.39 41.62 50.70
N GLY A 357 -10.87 42.15 49.58
CA GLY A 357 -12.25 42.63 49.39
C GLY A 357 -13.29 41.50 49.37
N PRO A 358 -14.53 41.77 48.90
CA PRO A 358 -15.64 40.81 48.84
C PRO A 358 -15.36 39.53 48.00
N GLU A 359 -14.18 39.42 47.40
CA GLU A 359 -13.74 38.27 46.60
C GLU A 359 -13.43 37.01 47.44
N TRP A 360 -13.21 37.13 48.75
CA TRP A 360 -12.90 36.00 49.64
C TRP A 360 -14.13 35.27 50.19
N THR A 361 -15.28 35.95 50.28
CA THR A 361 -16.48 35.36 50.89
C THR A 361 -17.30 34.53 49.91
N GLY A 362 -16.98 34.59 48.61
CA GLY A 362 -17.65 33.86 47.54
C GLY A 362 -19.16 34.13 47.44
N GLU A 363 -19.75 34.95 48.31
CA GLU A 363 -21.19 35.18 48.52
C GLU A 363 -22.08 33.92 48.48
N GLY A 364 -21.50 32.74 48.74
CA GLY A 364 -22.17 31.45 48.56
C GLY A 364 -22.48 31.07 47.10
N ILE A 365 -21.85 31.75 46.14
CA ILE A 365 -21.94 31.47 44.70
C ILE A 365 -21.06 30.24 44.39
N PRO A 366 -21.63 29.17 43.84
CA PRO A 366 -20.86 28.00 43.44
C PRO A 366 -19.85 28.36 42.34
N ARG A 367 -18.60 27.88 42.50
CA ARG A 367 -17.59 27.97 41.45
C ARG A 367 -17.54 26.66 40.71
N ILE A 368 -17.85 26.72 39.42
CA ILE A 368 -17.86 25.57 38.52
C ILE A 368 -16.56 25.58 37.73
N TYR A 369 -15.77 24.53 37.90
CA TYR A 369 -14.58 24.25 37.13
C TYR A 369 -14.96 23.27 36.02
N THR A 370 -14.81 23.71 34.77
CA THR A 370 -15.09 22.86 33.62
C THR A 370 -13.77 22.32 33.06
N PRO A 371 -13.68 21.02 32.73
CA PRO A 371 -12.53 20.48 32.02
C PRO A 371 -12.35 21.19 30.68
N LEU A 372 -11.16 21.09 30.11
CA LEU A 372 -10.90 21.54 28.74
C LEU A 372 -11.85 20.86 27.75
N TYR A 373 -12.30 19.65 28.09
CA TYR A 373 -13.12 18.80 27.24
C TYR A 373 -14.34 18.26 28.00
N PRO A 374 -15.50 18.95 27.95
CA PRO A 374 -16.73 18.55 28.64
C PRO A 374 -17.33 17.27 28.06
N GLY A 375 -17.77 16.33 28.91
CA GLY A 375 -18.40 15.05 28.50
C GLY A 375 -17.45 13.85 28.41
N GLY A 376 -16.15 14.07 28.56
CA GLY A 376 -15.13 13.03 28.48
C GLY A 376 -14.47 13.03 27.12
N VAL A 377 -13.28 12.48 27.07
CA VAL A 377 -12.47 12.41 25.86
C VAL A 377 -12.03 10.97 25.74
N SER A 378 -12.27 10.33 24.60
CA SER A 378 -11.47 9.16 24.25
C SER A 378 -10.03 9.64 24.02
N VAL A 379 -9.24 9.76 25.08
CA VAL A 379 -7.87 10.27 24.98
C VAL A 379 -6.98 9.18 24.42
N LEU A 380 -6.69 9.28 23.13
CA LEU A 380 -5.50 8.63 22.60
C LEU A 380 -4.28 9.46 22.98
N SER A 381 -3.32 8.83 23.64
CA SER A 381 -2.00 9.40 23.87
C SER A 381 -1.31 9.67 22.54
N GLY A 382 -0.80 10.88 22.33
CA GLY A 382 0.16 11.13 21.25
C GLY A 382 1.54 10.51 21.46
N LEU A 383 1.82 9.93 22.64
CA LEU A 383 3.05 9.16 22.90
C LEU A 383 2.88 7.66 22.60
N GLY A 384 1.66 7.17 22.37
CA GLY A 384 1.38 5.73 22.35
C GLY A 384 1.44 5.09 23.73
N GLY A 385 1.60 3.77 23.77
CA GLY A 385 1.62 2.94 24.97
C GLY A 385 0.24 2.64 25.56
N GLN A 386 -0.83 2.73 24.75
CA GLN A 386 -2.20 2.43 25.20
C GLN A 386 -2.84 1.32 24.41
N VAL A 387 -3.74 0.59 25.07
CA VAL A 387 -4.67 -0.33 24.42
C VAL A 387 -5.94 0.42 24.03
N VAL A 388 -6.46 0.12 22.85
CA VAL A 388 -7.76 0.57 22.36
C VAL A 388 -8.58 -0.63 21.94
N SER A 389 -9.89 -0.53 22.05
CA SER A 389 -10.81 -1.56 21.56
C SER A 389 -11.45 -1.10 20.26
N ILE A 390 -11.55 -2.03 19.31
CA ILE A 390 -12.30 -1.81 18.07
C ILE A 390 -13.66 -2.48 18.23
N ALA A 391 -14.73 -1.69 18.06
CA ALA A 391 -16.08 -2.21 18.10
C ALA A 391 -16.38 -2.99 16.82
N THR A 392 -16.57 -4.30 16.95
CA THR A 392 -16.92 -5.20 15.84
C THR A 392 -18.20 -5.98 16.13
N GLU A 393 -19.21 -5.33 16.71
CA GLU A 393 -20.49 -6.00 16.99
C GLU A 393 -20.99 -6.71 15.71
N ASN A 394 -21.03 -8.04 15.74
CA ASN A 394 -21.46 -8.94 14.66
C ASN A 394 -20.61 -9.01 13.37
N LEU A 395 -19.33 -8.59 13.38
CA LEU A 395 -18.47 -8.73 12.19
C LEU A 395 -17.56 -9.97 12.25
N ALA A 396 -17.37 -10.59 11.08
CA ALA A 396 -16.43 -11.68 10.82
C ALA A 396 -15.02 -11.37 11.38
N PRO A 397 -14.16 -12.38 11.61
CA PRO A 397 -12.79 -12.16 12.05
C PRO A 397 -12.07 -11.17 11.14
N LEU A 398 -11.35 -10.21 11.74
CA LEU A 398 -10.81 -9.06 11.03
C LEU A 398 -9.50 -9.46 10.36
N TYR A 399 -9.50 -9.59 9.05
CA TYR A 399 -8.31 -9.96 8.31
C TYR A 399 -7.30 -8.81 8.22
N VAL A 400 -6.21 -8.91 8.98
CA VAL A 400 -5.25 -7.81 9.15
C VAL A 400 -3.79 -8.17 8.87
N GLU A 401 -3.47 -9.33 8.31
CA GLU A 401 -2.06 -9.75 8.13
C GLU A 401 -1.30 -9.06 6.99
N SER A 402 -1.99 -8.49 6.00
CA SER A 402 -1.33 -8.01 4.76
C SER A 402 -0.48 -6.75 4.95
N GLN A 403 0.81 -6.91 5.28
CA GLN A 403 1.83 -5.86 5.16
C GLN A 403 3.23 -6.46 4.98
N THR A 404 4.11 -5.69 4.34
CA THR A 404 5.50 -6.08 4.01
C THR A 404 6.49 -6.01 5.20
N ILE A 405 6.05 -5.52 6.36
CA ILE A 405 6.87 -5.40 7.57
C ILE A 405 6.27 -6.27 8.67
N ARG A 406 6.99 -7.25 9.21
CA ARG A 406 6.60 -7.88 10.48
C ARG A 406 7.88 -8.21 11.25
N ALA A 407 8.31 -7.31 12.12
CA ALA A 407 9.19 -7.70 13.23
C ALA A 407 8.33 -8.20 14.40
N ARG A 408 8.87 -8.97 15.35
CA ARG A 408 8.17 -9.20 16.64
C ARG A 408 7.80 -7.82 17.21
N PRO A 409 6.54 -7.61 17.65
CA PRO A 409 6.15 -6.34 18.23
C PRO A 409 7.08 -6.01 19.42
N PRO A 410 7.34 -4.72 19.69
CA PRO A 410 8.00 -4.32 20.94
C PRO A 410 7.24 -4.93 22.11
N PHE A 411 7.94 -5.32 23.20
CA PHE A 411 7.35 -5.95 24.39
C PHE A 411 6.08 -5.18 24.84
N ALA A 412 4.93 -5.67 24.42
CA ALA A 412 3.63 -5.04 24.61
C ALA A 412 2.63 -6.13 24.90
N GLU A 413 1.78 -5.87 25.89
CA GLU A 413 0.81 -6.81 26.41
C GLU A 413 -0.60 -6.25 26.21
N ILE A 414 -1.55 -7.14 25.95
CA ILE A 414 -2.99 -6.87 26.01
C ILE A 414 -3.54 -7.88 27.02
N ASP A 415 -4.17 -7.39 28.08
CA ASP A 415 -4.71 -8.22 29.17
C ASP A 415 -3.67 -9.19 29.77
N GLY A 416 -2.41 -8.76 29.87
CA GLY A 416 -1.29 -9.57 30.38
C GLY A 416 -0.81 -10.67 29.44
N THR A 417 -1.28 -10.68 28.18
CA THR A 417 -0.80 -11.58 27.12
C THR A 417 0.08 -10.81 26.16
N ASP A 418 1.27 -11.34 25.87
CA ASP A 418 2.19 -10.77 24.89
C ASP A 418 1.52 -10.66 23.51
N THR A 419 1.61 -9.47 22.91
CA THR A 419 1.29 -9.31 21.49
C THR A 419 2.29 -10.06 20.62
N ASP A 420 1.81 -10.65 19.53
CA ASP A 420 2.62 -11.46 18.61
C ASP A 420 2.55 -10.97 17.15
N SER A 421 1.70 -9.97 16.90
CA SER A 421 1.43 -9.41 15.58
C SER A 421 1.31 -7.90 15.65
N TRP A 422 1.65 -7.18 14.58
CA TRP A 422 1.44 -5.74 14.48
C TRP A 422 1.25 -5.28 13.04
N ARG A 423 0.72 -4.06 12.85
CA ARG A 423 0.60 -3.36 11.57
C ARG A 423 0.40 -1.86 11.69
N LEU A 424 0.49 -1.17 10.55
CA LEU A 424 0.10 0.23 10.43
C LEU A 424 -1.43 0.38 10.36
N TRP A 425 -1.95 1.35 11.10
CA TRP A 425 -3.36 1.73 11.12
C TRP A 425 -3.50 3.24 10.93
N ALA A 426 -4.49 3.64 10.15
CA ALA A 426 -4.95 5.02 10.11
C ALA A 426 -6.02 5.23 11.18
N PHE A 427 -5.99 6.37 11.86
CA PHE A 427 -7.02 6.84 12.78
C PHE A 427 -7.56 8.16 12.27
N ARG A 428 -8.88 8.33 12.26
CA ARG A 428 -9.56 9.58 11.88
C ARG A 428 -10.59 10.01 12.90
N GLY A 429 -10.96 11.28 12.85
CA GLY A 429 -11.90 11.90 13.77
C GLY A 429 -11.43 13.26 14.30
N PRO A 430 -12.22 13.87 15.20
CA PRO A 430 -11.96 15.21 15.70
C PRO A 430 -10.89 15.22 16.80
N ILE A 431 -9.98 16.18 16.70
CA ILE A 431 -9.08 16.60 17.78
C ILE A 431 -9.44 18.00 18.25
N GLN A 432 -9.36 18.24 19.55
CA GLN A 432 -9.56 19.58 20.11
C GLN A 432 -8.22 20.11 20.63
N LEU A 433 -7.70 21.15 19.97
CA LEU A 433 -6.48 21.82 20.38
C LEU A 433 -6.76 22.79 21.52
N ALA A 434 -5.81 22.89 22.47
CA ALA A 434 -5.98 23.72 23.64
C ALA A 434 -6.02 25.21 23.25
N GLY A 435 -7.11 25.91 23.64
CA GLY A 435 -7.32 27.33 23.34
C GLY A 435 -8.04 27.60 22.00
N GLU A 436 -8.45 26.57 21.27
CA GLU A 436 -9.36 26.69 20.13
C GLU A 436 -10.79 26.36 20.57
N ASP A 437 -11.78 27.02 19.96
CA ASP A 437 -13.20 26.90 20.33
C ASP A 437 -13.92 25.74 19.60
N GLU A 438 -13.36 25.24 18.48
CA GLU A 438 -13.98 24.22 17.62
C GLU A 438 -13.04 23.02 17.40
N PRO A 439 -13.55 21.77 17.38
CA PRO A 439 -12.75 20.60 17.03
C PRO A 439 -12.32 20.61 15.56
N VAL A 440 -11.16 20.06 15.26
CA VAL A 440 -10.62 19.91 13.91
C VAL A 440 -10.49 18.43 13.56
N ASP A 441 -11.03 18.02 12.42
CA ASP A 441 -10.84 16.65 11.92
C ASP A 441 -9.40 16.41 11.50
N THR A 442 -8.83 15.28 11.93
CA THR A 442 -7.48 14.87 11.57
C THR A 442 -7.43 13.41 11.17
N VAL A 443 -6.39 13.05 10.42
CA VAL A 443 -6.01 11.66 10.16
C VAL A 443 -4.57 11.46 10.61
N GLN A 444 -4.33 10.43 11.41
CA GLN A 444 -3.02 10.06 11.94
C GLN A 444 -2.71 8.60 11.63
N VAL A 445 -1.42 8.26 11.60
CA VAL A 445 -0.96 6.88 11.35
C VAL A 445 -0.27 6.36 12.60
N ALA A 446 -0.59 5.14 13.02
CA ALA A 446 0.01 4.52 14.19
C ALA A 446 0.50 3.09 13.92
N ARG A 447 1.50 2.68 14.71
CA ARG A 447 1.93 1.28 14.84
C ARG A 447 1.06 0.62 15.91
N CYS A 448 0.24 -0.36 15.52
CA CYS A 448 -0.62 -1.10 16.45
C CYS A 448 -0.24 -2.57 16.48
N SER A 449 -0.06 -3.13 17.67
CA SER A 449 0.15 -4.57 17.91
C SER A 449 -1.08 -5.24 18.52
N TRP A 450 -1.23 -6.54 18.34
CA TRP A 450 -2.33 -7.33 18.90
C TRP A 450 -1.89 -8.76 19.23
N VAL A 451 -2.75 -9.44 19.99
CA VAL A 451 -2.66 -10.89 20.23
C VAL A 451 -3.38 -11.61 19.09
N SER A 452 -2.67 -12.46 18.36
CA SER A 452 -3.24 -13.22 17.26
C SER A 452 -4.08 -14.41 17.74
N ASP A 453 -5.12 -14.73 16.99
CA ASP A 453 -5.87 -15.99 17.09
C ASP A 453 -5.14 -17.25 16.54
N GLY A 454 -3.83 -17.14 16.26
CA GLY A 454 -3.04 -18.17 15.58
C GLY A 454 -3.06 -18.09 14.04
N TYR A 455 -3.91 -17.24 13.46
CA TYR A 455 -3.99 -16.96 12.02
C TYR A 455 -3.69 -15.48 11.71
N GLY A 456 -2.97 -14.79 12.59
CA GLY A 456 -2.67 -13.36 12.53
C GLY A 456 -3.87 -12.42 12.51
N LEU A 457 -5.08 -12.92 12.80
CA LEU A 457 -6.28 -12.09 12.95
C LEU A 457 -6.28 -11.49 14.35
N VAL A 458 -6.96 -10.36 14.52
CA VAL A 458 -7.11 -9.76 15.86
C VAL A 458 -8.02 -10.66 16.69
N ALA A 459 -7.46 -11.28 17.73
CA ALA A 459 -8.21 -12.12 18.66
C ALA A 459 -9.21 -11.29 19.47
N ASP A 460 -10.26 -11.97 19.93
CA ASP A 460 -11.16 -11.40 20.92
C ASP A 460 -10.46 -11.31 22.28
N ASP A 461 -10.82 -10.30 23.06
CA ASP A 461 -10.37 -10.09 24.43
C ASP A 461 -10.79 -11.23 25.37
N ALA A 462 -10.30 -11.21 26.61
CA ALA A 462 -10.63 -12.23 27.60
C ALA A 462 -12.14 -12.35 27.91
N SER A 463 -12.95 -11.34 27.55
CA SER A 463 -14.40 -11.32 27.70
C SER A 463 -15.15 -11.88 26.49
N GLY A 464 -14.46 -12.09 25.35
CA GLY A 464 -14.99 -12.62 24.10
C GLY A 464 -15.85 -11.62 23.32
N ILE A 465 -15.73 -10.32 23.60
CA ILE A 465 -16.65 -9.30 23.06
C ILE A 465 -15.93 -8.26 22.19
N ARG A 466 -14.66 -7.93 22.45
CA ARG A 466 -13.95 -6.85 21.72
C ARG A 466 -12.58 -7.28 21.21
N LYS A 467 -12.09 -6.54 20.22
CA LYS A 467 -10.77 -6.75 19.61
C LYS A 467 -9.80 -5.67 20.08
N GLY A 468 -8.80 -6.08 20.85
CA GLY A 468 -7.80 -5.17 21.43
C GLY A 468 -6.65 -4.85 20.47
N LEU A 469 -6.29 -3.57 20.36
CA LEU A 469 -5.09 -3.10 19.71
C LEU A 469 -4.23 -2.29 20.68
N HIS A 470 -2.95 -2.62 20.78
CA HIS A 470 -1.97 -1.82 21.51
C HIS A 470 -1.28 -0.82 20.56
N ILE A 471 -1.57 0.47 20.73
CA ILE A 471 -0.93 1.56 19.99
C ILE A 471 0.48 1.76 20.55
N SER A 472 1.48 1.26 19.84
CA SER A 472 2.89 1.34 20.25
C SER A 472 3.50 2.71 20.02
N GLY A 473 2.97 3.49 19.08
CA GLY A 473 3.45 4.83 18.77
C GLY A 473 2.83 5.41 17.51
N TRP A 474 2.83 6.74 17.42
CA TRP A 474 2.34 7.50 16.27
C TRP A 474 3.47 7.83 15.30
N LEU A 475 3.16 7.77 14.02
CA LEU A 475 4.05 8.11 12.93
C LEU A 475 3.67 9.48 12.34
N ASP A 476 4.59 10.10 11.62
CA ASP A 476 4.32 11.33 10.88
C ASP A 476 3.38 11.01 9.69
N PRO A 477 2.12 11.47 9.70
CA PRO A 477 1.14 11.11 8.67
C PRO A 477 1.54 11.64 7.28
N ARG A 478 2.35 12.71 7.22
CA ARG A 478 2.85 13.31 5.97
C ARG A 478 3.72 12.34 5.16
N LEU A 479 4.38 11.39 5.81
CA LEU A 479 5.16 10.36 5.10
C LEU A 479 4.26 9.43 4.27
N PHE A 480 3.00 9.26 4.67
CA PHE A 480 2.02 8.38 4.04
C PHE A 480 1.06 9.12 3.11
N GLY A 481 1.27 10.41 2.90
CA GLY A 481 0.49 11.25 2.01
C GLY A 481 -0.70 11.97 2.66
N LEU A 482 -0.71 12.05 3.98
CA LEU A 482 -1.73 12.74 4.75
C LEU A 482 -1.15 14.07 5.29
N ASN A 483 -1.62 15.21 4.78
CA ASN A 483 -1.10 16.54 5.16
C ASN A 483 -1.64 17.04 6.51
N PHE A 484 -1.41 16.27 7.57
CA PHE A 484 -1.72 16.65 8.94
C PHE A 484 -0.44 16.83 9.75
N GLU A 485 -0.48 17.72 10.74
CA GLU A 485 0.63 17.81 11.68
C GLU A 485 0.68 16.52 12.54
N PRO A 486 1.88 15.97 12.81
CA PRO A 486 2.00 14.80 13.67
C PRO A 486 1.54 15.11 15.07
N ILE A 487 0.70 14.25 15.63
CA ILE A 487 0.38 14.31 17.06
C ILE A 487 1.58 13.76 17.85
N ASN A 488 2.44 14.67 18.30
CA ASN A 488 3.62 14.36 19.14
C ASN A 488 3.47 14.84 20.59
N LYS A 489 2.25 15.25 20.94
CA LYS A 489 1.84 15.68 22.28
C LYS A 489 0.56 14.94 22.62
N TRP A 490 0.21 14.86 23.89
CA TRP A 490 -1.08 14.33 24.31
C TRP A 490 -2.19 15.30 23.88
N VAL A 491 -2.57 15.27 22.61
CA VAL A 491 -3.75 15.96 22.09
C VAL A 491 -4.92 15.00 22.26
N GLY A 492 -5.90 15.40 23.07
CA GLY A 492 -7.11 14.62 23.28
C GLY A 492 -7.95 14.60 22.01
N TRP A 493 -8.23 13.41 21.48
CA TRP A 493 -9.23 13.22 20.46
C TRP A 493 -10.61 13.41 21.09
N ALA A 494 -11.31 14.48 20.75
CA ALA A 494 -12.57 14.86 21.36
C ALA A 494 -13.71 14.05 20.75
N SER A 495 -13.86 12.78 21.14
CA SER A 495 -15.06 12.01 20.77
C SER A 495 -16.23 12.35 21.69
N ASN A 496 -17.37 12.69 21.11
CA ASN A 496 -18.63 12.63 21.85
C ASN A 496 -19.10 11.17 21.81
N ASP A 497 -18.77 10.40 22.85
CA ASP A 497 -19.17 8.99 22.95
C ASP A 497 -20.71 8.80 22.93
N ASN A 498 -21.49 9.88 23.18
CA ASN A 498 -22.95 9.91 23.12
C ASN A 498 -23.52 10.36 21.76
N ALA A 499 -22.70 10.53 20.71
CA ALA A 499 -23.21 10.79 19.37
C ALA A 499 -23.94 9.55 18.82
N ASP A 500 -25.21 9.73 18.43
CA ASP A 500 -26.06 8.69 17.82
C ASP A 500 -25.56 8.30 16.40
N ASP A 501 -24.71 9.14 15.80
CA ASP A 501 -24.20 9.01 14.44
C ASP A 501 -22.68 8.69 14.48
N ASP A 502 -22.14 8.06 13.43
CA ASP A 502 -20.68 7.84 13.28
C ASP A 502 -19.89 9.17 13.16
N GLU A 503 -20.58 10.29 12.95
CA GLU A 503 -20.02 11.65 12.91
C GLU A 503 -19.59 12.07 14.33
N GLY A 504 -18.28 12.22 14.54
CA GLY A 504 -17.69 12.69 15.79
C GLY A 504 -17.07 11.59 16.67
N LYS A 505 -17.01 10.34 16.22
CA LYS A 505 -16.27 9.25 16.87
C LYS A 505 -14.88 9.08 16.28
N ILE A 506 -13.94 8.60 17.09
CA ILE A 506 -12.65 8.15 16.58
C ILE A 506 -12.89 6.85 15.83
N GLN A 507 -12.32 6.74 14.64
CA GLN A 507 -12.38 5.54 13.84
C GLN A 507 -10.98 5.11 13.44
N ALA A 508 -10.75 3.80 13.31
CA ALA A 508 -9.50 3.23 12.86
C ALA A 508 -9.72 2.34 11.63
N SER A 509 -8.72 2.27 10.76
CA SER A 509 -8.71 1.33 9.65
C SER A 509 -7.31 0.81 9.36
N PRO A 510 -7.15 -0.48 9.05
CA PRO A 510 -5.85 -1.05 8.72
C PRO A 510 -5.30 -0.49 7.40
N LEU A 511 -4.00 -0.13 7.39
CA LEU A 511 -3.29 0.26 6.17
C LEU A 511 -2.44 -0.88 5.62
N SER A 512 -2.64 -1.23 4.36
CA SER A 512 -1.79 -2.14 3.60
C SER A 512 -0.56 -1.40 3.13
N PHE A 513 0.61 -1.78 3.66
CA PHE A 513 1.89 -1.12 3.38
C PHE A 513 2.77 -1.99 2.47
N PHE A 514 3.35 -1.39 1.43
CA PHE A 514 4.17 -2.10 0.43
C PHE A 514 5.69 -1.88 0.60
N GLY A 515 6.12 -1.18 1.66
CA GLY A 515 7.53 -0.92 1.96
C GLY A 515 8.09 -1.75 3.12
N VAL A 516 9.41 -1.86 3.24
CA VAL A 516 10.05 -2.51 4.41
C VAL A 516 10.31 -1.51 5.54
N TYR A 517 10.41 -0.21 5.22
CA TYR A 517 10.71 0.81 6.22
C TYR A 517 9.47 1.66 6.51
N TYR A 518 8.97 1.62 7.75
CA TYR A 518 7.82 2.44 8.15
C TYR A 518 8.23 3.89 8.50
N ASN A 519 9.47 4.16 8.88
CA ASN A 519 9.97 5.48 9.30
C ASN A 519 10.67 6.28 8.19
N ARG A 520 11.00 5.67 7.05
CA ARG A 520 11.61 6.32 5.88
C ARG A 520 11.02 5.81 4.57
N PRO A 521 11.29 6.46 3.43
CA PRO A 521 10.87 5.96 2.12
C PRO A 521 11.56 4.64 1.73
N ASP A 522 10.92 3.88 0.84
CA ASP A 522 11.47 2.66 0.23
C ASP A 522 11.92 2.90 -1.21
N ARG A 523 12.82 2.05 -1.73
CA ARG A 523 13.22 2.07 -3.14
C ARG A 523 12.04 1.57 -3.99
N ALA A 524 11.59 2.37 -4.95
CA ALA A 524 10.44 2.04 -5.80
C ALA A 524 10.66 0.77 -6.62
N ALA A 525 11.89 0.51 -7.08
CA ALA A 525 12.23 -0.73 -7.78
C ALA A 525 12.02 -1.96 -6.89
N ASP A 526 12.41 -1.89 -5.61
CA ASP A 526 12.23 -2.98 -4.65
C ASP A 526 10.75 -3.17 -4.32
N THR A 527 9.99 -2.08 -4.16
CA THR A 527 8.53 -2.13 -4.00
C THR A 527 7.87 -2.83 -5.18
N ILE A 528 8.24 -2.50 -6.43
CA ILE A 528 7.73 -3.19 -7.61
C ILE A 528 8.07 -4.68 -7.55
N ILE A 529 9.32 -5.06 -7.26
CA ILE A 529 9.70 -6.47 -7.20
C ILE A 529 8.89 -7.23 -6.13
N ARG A 530 8.68 -6.64 -4.95
CA ARG A 530 7.83 -7.22 -3.88
C ARG A 530 6.37 -7.33 -4.31
N THR A 531 5.88 -6.40 -5.12
CA THR A 531 4.56 -6.51 -5.75
C THR A 531 4.52 -7.59 -6.83
N LEU A 532 5.61 -7.86 -7.55
CA LEU A 532 5.62 -8.93 -8.56
C LEU A 532 5.76 -10.32 -7.93
N VAL A 533 6.71 -10.49 -7.02
CA VAL A 533 7.12 -11.78 -6.43
C VAL A 533 6.30 -12.09 -5.18
N SER A 534 5.83 -13.33 -5.10
CA SER A 534 5.59 -14.03 -3.83
C SER A 534 5.35 -15.50 -4.14
N THR A 535 5.88 -16.42 -3.35
CA THR A 535 5.46 -17.81 -3.29
C THR A 535 4.52 -18.15 -2.12
N GLY A 536 4.37 -17.27 -1.13
CA GLY A 536 3.62 -17.52 0.11
C GLY A 536 4.22 -18.60 1.02
N THR A 537 5.49 -18.96 0.85
CA THR A 537 6.15 -20.13 1.50
C THR A 537 6.97 -19.80 2.74
N GLY A 538 7.47 -18.57 2.82
CA GLY A 538 8.39 -18.14 3.88
C GLY A 538 7.66 -17.83 5.18
N ALA A 539 8.09 -18.44 6.28
CA ALA A 539 7.63 -18.13 7.63
C ALA A 539 8.65 -17.30 8.40
N TRP A 540 8.17 -16.58 9.42
CA TRP A 540 9.00 -15.76 10.31
C TRP A 540 9.73 -16.61 11.35
N ASP A 541 11.02 -16.32 11.60
CA ASP A 541 11.75 -16.96 12.70
C ASP A 541 11.39 -16.24 14.01
N PRO A 542 10.59 -16.88 14.89
CA PRO A 542 10.11 -16.26 16.13
C PRO A 542 11.22 -15.90 17.12
N ALA A 543 12.45 -16.42 16.93
CA ALA A 543 13.58 -16.17 17.82
C ALA A 543 14.24 -14.79 17.62
N ILE A 544 13.87 -14.05 16.57
CA ILE A 544 14.59 -12.86 16.12
C ILE A 544 13.90 -11.58 16.58
N VAL A 545 14.21 -11.10 17.78
CA VAL A 545 13.64 -9.83 18.30
C VAL A 545 14.41 -8.64 17.71
N ASP A 546 13.76 -7.78 16.92
CA ASP A 546 14.30 -6.46 16.62
C ASP A 546 13.98 -5.51 17.77
N THR A 547 15.01 -5.19 18.55
CA THR A 547 14.90 -4.26 19.69
C THR A 547 15.16 -2.80 19.30
N SER A 548 15.45 -2.51 18.03
CA SER A 548 15.69 -1.15 17.54
C SER A 548 14.48 -0.60 16.80
N ASP A 549 14.02 0.61 17.17
CA ASP A 549 13.04 1.35 16.36
C ASP A 549 13.59 1.73 14.97
N ASP A 550 14.91 1.60 14.78
CA ASP A 550 15.58 1.64 13.49
C ASP A 550 15.78 0.23 12.96
N PHE A 551 15.12 -0.13 11.88
CA PHE A 551 15.50 -1.30 11.09
C PHE A 551 16.89 -1.02 10.51
N VAL A 552 17.95 -1.34 11.27
CA VAL A 552 19.31 -0.84 11.03
C VAL A 552 19.82 -1.34 9.68
N ASP A 553 20.25 -0.39 8.83
CA ASP A 553 21.03 -0.63 7.61
C ASP A 553 22.27 -1.47 7.92
N GLY A 554 22.19 -2.79 7.78
CA GLY A 554 23.36 -3.66 7.97
C GLY A 554 23.07 -5.13 8.27
N TYR A 555 21.83 -5.51 8.55
CA TYR A 555 21.51 -6.90 8.86
C TYR A 555 21.29 -7.74 7.59
N SER A 556 22.33 -8.50 7.24
CA SER A 556 22.40 -9.40 6.08
C SER A 556 21.27 -10.41 6.07
N ALA A 557 20.58 -10.59 4.94
CA ALA A 557 19.68 -11.64 4.44
C ALA A 557 19.47 -13.02 5.15
N SER A 558 20.11 -13.33 6.27
CA SER A 558 20.02 -14.56 7.06
C SER A 558 18.87 -14.59 8.09
N TRP A 559 17.97 -13.60 8.08
CA TRP A 559 16.87 -13.41 9.07
C TRP A 559 15.56 -14.06 8.64
N PHE A 560 15.59 -14.71 7.48
CA PHE A 560 14.44 -15.27 6.80
C PHE A 560 14.69 -16.76 6.61
N THR A 561 13.82 -17.62 7.14
CA THR A 561 13.77 -19.02 6.71
C THR A 561 13.65 -19.01 5.19
N GLU A 562 14.49 -19.76 4.46
CA GLU A 562 14.51 -19.79 2.99
C GLU A 562 13.11 -20.07 2.44
N GLY A 563 12.35 -19.01 2.15
CA GLY A 563 11.30 -19.02 1.13
C GLY A 563 11.98 -18.85 -0.23
N GLU A 564 11.29 -19.20 -1.31
CA GLU A 564 11.86 -19.18 -2.67
C GLU A 564 11.88 -17.76 -3.29
N ASN A 565 11.94 -16.73 -2.43
CA ASN A 565 12.19 -15.37 -2.85
C ASN A 565 13.58 -15.27 -3.49
N PRO A 566 13.73 -14.46 -4.55
CA PRO A 566 14.97 -14.42 -5.30
C PRO A 566 16.15 -13.95 -4.44
N THR A 567 17.23 -14.73 -4.43
CA THR A 567 18.50 -14.37 -3.82
C THR A 567 19.11 -13.16 -4.55
N GLY A 568 19.37 -12.06 -3.83
CA GLY A 568 19.99 -10.86 -4.40
C GLY A 568 19.20 -9.56 -4.25
N LEU A 569 17.98 -9.61 -3.69
CA LEU A 569 17.30 -8.41 -3.21
C LEU A 569 18.02 -7.87 -1.98
N ALA A 570 18.32 -6.57 -1.97
CA ALA A 570 19.03 -5.94 -0.86
C ALA A 570 18.26 -6.04 0.47
N TYR A 571 16.92 -6.15 0.43
CA TYR A 571 16.06 -6.20 1.61
C TYR A 571 14.76 -7.00 1.31
N PRO A 572 14.74 -8.34 1.46
CA PRO A 572 13.53 -9.12 1.22
C PRO A 572 12.51 -8.88 2.34
N ALA A 573 11.25 -8.61 1.97
CA ALA A 573 10.11 -8.88 2.84
C ALA A 573 9.86 -10.40 2.84
N MET A 574 9.26 -10.95 3.90
CA MET A 574 8.91 -12.37 3.90
C MET A 574 7.85 -12.68 2.89
N ASP A 575 7.92 -13.92 2.42
CA ASP A 575 7.13 -14.36 1.31
C ASP A 575 5.64 -14.59 1.64
N ALA A 576 5.31 -15.07 2.85
CA ALA A 576 3.92 -15.18 3.31
C ALA A 576 3.24 -13.81 3.49
N GLU A 577 3.98 -12.84 4.04
CA GLU A 577 3.49 -11.49 4.38
C GLU A 577 3.02 -10.68 3.17
N ILE A 578 3.65 -10.92 2.02
CA ILE A 578 3.37 -10.20 0.78
C ILE A 578 2.41 -10.95 -0.16
N TYR A 579 1.92 -12.13 0.21
CA TYR A 579 1.11 -12.97 -0.67
C TYR A 579 -0.18 -12.28 -1.18
N ASP A 580 -0.85 -11.51 -0.31
CA ASP A 580 -2.03 -10.72 -0.66
C ASP A 580 -1.69 -9.36 -1.26
N LEU A 581 -0.45 -8.90 -1.13
CA LEU A 581 0.07 -7.64 -1.68
C LEU A 581 0.88 -7.84 -2.97
N SER A 582 0.97 -9.07 -3.45
CA SER A 582 1.77 -9.43 -4.62
C SER A 582 0.90 -9.95 -5.76
N LEU A 583 1.52 -10.06 -6.91
CA LEU A 583 1.00 -10.69 -8.10
C LEU A 583 1.31 -12.18 -8.12
N GLN A 584 2.13 -12.68 -7.19
CA GLN A 584 2.54 -14.08 -7.08
C GLN A 584 3.25 -14.58 -8.34
N ILE A 585 4.06 -13.78 -9.03
CA ILE A 585 4.79 -14.22 -10.23
C ILE A 585 6.02 -15.02 -9.77
N PRO A 586 6.30 -16.21 -10.34
CA PRO A 586 7.48 -16.98 -9.97
C PRO A 586 8.75 -16.18 -10.20
N ALA A 587 9.68 -16.19 -9.23
CA ALA A 587 10.94 -15.45 -9.30
C ALA A 587 11.75 -15.77 -10.57
N ALA A 588 11.69 -17.02 -11.06
CA ALA A 588 12.34 -17.44 -12.30
C ALA A 588 11.88 -16.67 -13.55
N MET A 589 10.66 -16.11 -13.52
CA MET A 589 10.06 -15.29 -14.59
C MET A 589 10.32 -13.79 -14.40
N ILE A 590 11.19 -13.40 -13.47
CA ILE A 590 11.52 -11.99 -13.22
C ILE A 590 13.01 -11.75 -13.53
N ASP A 591 13.30 -10.64 -14.21
CA ASP A 591 14.66 -10.20 -14.53
C ASP A 591 15.13 -9.17 -13.50
N LEU A 592 15.59 -9.65 -12.35
CA LEU A 592 15.99 -8.81 -11.21
C LEU A 592 17.09 -7.80 -11.53
N ALA A 593 18.02 -8.19 -12.41
CA ALA A 593 19.14 -7.33 -12.80
C ALA A 593 18.63 -6.03 -13.44
N SER A 594 17.59 -6.14 -14.27
CA SER A 594 16.99 -4.99 -14.95
C SER A 594 16.44 -3.94 -13.99
N PHE A 595 15.91 -4.33 -12.82
CA PHE A 595 15.40 -3.40 -11.81
C PHE A 595 16.52 -2.60 -11.14
N ALA A 596 17.62 -3.27 -10.80
CA ALA A 596 18.80 -2.61 -10.23
C ALA A 596 19.43 -1.64 -11.24
N GLU A 597 19.52 -2.04 -12.51
CA GLU A 597 20.04 -1.21 -13.60
C GLU A 597 19.23 0.08 -13.80
N VAL A 598 17.90 -0.02 -13.89
CA VAL A 598 17.07 1.19 -14.08
C VAL A 598 17.08 2.11 -12.86
N GLY A 599 17.22 1.54 -11.65
CA GLY A 599 17.39 2.30 -10.41
C GLY A 599 18.71 3.07 -10.38
N ALA A 600 19.82 2.40 -10.73
CA ALA A 600 21.15 3.01 -10.80
C ALA A 600 21.25 4.13 -11.84
N ASP A 601 20.44 4.06 -12.90
CA ASP A 601 20.44 5.01 -14.00
C ASP A 601 19.64 6.29 -13.73
N LEU A 602 18.81 6.32 -12.68
CA LEU A 602 18.10 7.53 -12.30
C LEU A 602 19.08 8.66 -11.90
N PRO A 603 18.71 9.93 -12.08
CA PRO A 603 19.50 11.02 -11.51
C PRO A 603 19.57 10.86 -9.98
N GLY A 604 20.79 10.81 -9.44
CA GLY A 604 21.03 10.51 -8.02
C GLY A 604 21.26 9.02 -7.71
N GLY A 605 21.07 8.13 -8.69
CA GLY A 605 21.26 6.68 -8.58
C GLY A 605 20.17 5.98 -7.78
N GLU A 606 20.42 4.71 -7.44
CA GLU A 606 19.45 3.83 -6.74
C GLU A 606 19.08 4.28 -5.32
N SER A 607 19.90 5.15 -4.70
CA SER A 607 19.62 5.76 -3.40
C SER A 607 19.23 7.24 -3.54
N GLY A 608 19.03 7.71 -4.77
CA GLY A 608 18.64 9.08 -5.06
C GLY A 608 17.17 9.33 -4.67
N PRO A 609 16.81 10.58 -4.33
CA PRO A 609 15.46 10.92 -3.87
C PRO A 609 14.33 10.50 -4.81
N LEU A 610 14.54 10.51 -6.12
CA LEU A 610 13.55 10.08 -7.12
C LEU A 610 13.39 8.55 -7.18
N ALA A 611 14.41 7.79 -6.78
CA ALA A 611 14.33 6.33 -6.67
C ALA A 611 13.48 5.89 -5.47
N MET A 612 13.21 6.81 -4.55
CA MET A 612 12.51 6.54 -3.30
C MET A 612 11.02 6.90 -3.39
N GLY A 613 10.17 6.21 -2.63
CA GLY A 613 8.73 6.47 -2.53
C GLY A 613 8.11 5.79 -1.30
N LYS A 614 6.85 6.10 -1.02
CA LYS A 614 6.09 5.50 0.09
C LYS A 614 4.70 5.08 -0.41
N VAL A 615 4.32 3.83 -0.16
CA VAL A 615 3.03 3.31 -0.61
C VAL A 615 2.30 2.67 0.57
N ALA A 616 1.18 3.28 0.94
CA ALA A 616 0.21 2.73 1.87
C ALA A 616 -1.19 2.92 1.27
N VAL A 617 -2.09 1.97 1.49
CA VAL A 617 -3.49 2.07 1.05
C VAL A 617 -4.42 1.43 2.07
N GLN A 618 -5.62 1.96 2.22
CA GLN A 618 -6.69 1.32 2.99
C GLN A 618 -7.36 0.22 2.15
N GLY A 619 -7.39 -1.02 2.65
CA GLY A 619 -8.20 -2.12 2.11
C GLY A 619 -8.05 -2.46 0.62
N THR A 620 -9.13 -2.98 0.02
CA THR A 620 -9.32 -3.49 -1.37
C THR A 620 -9.21 -2.44 -2.49
N SER A 621 -8.47 -1.35 -2.28
CA SER A 621 -8.62 -0.13 -3.09
C SER A 621 -7.70 -0.01 -4.31
N ILE A 622 -6.74 -0.94 -4.53
CA ILE A 622 -5.74 -0.74 -5.59
C ILE A 622 -5.62 -1.91 -6.57
N GLN A 623 -5.76 -1.60 -7.86
CA GLN A 623 -5.35 -2.49 -8.93
C GLN A 623 -3.82 -2.46 -9.04
N SER A 624 -3.19 -3.63 -9.03
CA SER A 624 -1.74 -3.77 -9.19
C SER A 624 -1.20 -3.05 -10.43
N GLU A 625 -1.90 -3.09 -11.57
CA GLU A 625 -1.48 -2.38 -12.78
C GLU A 625 -1.40 -0.85 -12.56
N GLU A 626 -2.35 -0.27 -11.83
CA GLU A 626 -2.36 1.15 -11.49
C GLU A 626 -1.22 1.49 -10.52
N LEU A 627 -0.98 0.64 -9.51
CA LEU A 627 0.16 0.76 -8.59
C LEU A 627 1.49 0.74 -9.34
N LEU A 628 1.68 -0.25 -10.20
CA LEU A 628 2.89 -0.44 -10.98
C LEU A 628 3.11 0.75 -11.94
N GLY A 629 2.06 1.17 -12.64
CA GLY A 629 2.09 2.35 -13.51
C GLY A 629 2.46 3.62 -12.74
N ALA A 630 1.85 3.85 -11.58
CA ALA A 630 2.14 5.00 -10.71
C ALA A 630 3.58 5.02 -10.20
N LEU A 631 4.16 3.86 -9.86
CA LEU A 631 5.55 3.76 -9.45
C LEU A 631 6.53 3.96 -10.61
N MET A 632 6.19 3.50 -11.81
CA MET A 632 7.07 3.55 -12.98
C MET A 632 7.05 4.89 -13.71
N ALA A 633 5.86 5.49 -13.86
CA ALA A 633 5.65 6.69 -14.66
C ALA A 633 6.53 7.89 -14.26
N PRO A 634 6.66 8.33 -12.99
CA PRO A 634 7.53 9.46 -12.62
C PRO A 634 9.01 9.21 -12.93
N ARG A 635 9.42 7.94 -13.01
CA ARG A 635 10.80 7.49 -13.24
C ARG A 635 11.07 7.21 -14.72
N GLY A 636 10.04 7.32 -15.57
CA GLY A 636 10.14 7.08 -17.02
C GLY A 636 10.52 5.63 -17.34
N TRP A 637 10.09 4.69 -16.49
CA TRP A 637 10.33 3.25 -16.65
C TRP A 637 9.22 2.60 -17.47
N CYS A 638 9.58 1.52 -18.16
CA CYS A 638 8.67 0.68 -18.93
C CYS A 638 8.91 -0.80 -18.58
N PHE A 639 7.87 -1.62 -18.68
CA PHE A 639 7.98 -3.06 -18.52
C PHE A 639 8.70 -3.70 -19.71
N SER A 640 9.54 -4.68 -19.41
CA SER A 640 10.20 -5.55 -20.38
C SER A 640 9.69 -6.97 -20.21
N LEU A 641 9.63 -7.70 -21.32
CA LEU A 641 9.46 -9.15 -21.36
C LEU A 641 10.72 -9.85 -21.91
N LYS A 642 11.88 -9.18 -21.86
CA LYS A 642 13.15 -9.68 -22.37
C LYS A 642 13.38 -11.14 -21.95
N ARG A 643 13.54 -12.01 -22.96
CA ARG A 643 13.71 -13.47 -22.79
C ARG A 643 12.56 -14.15 -22.02
N GLY A 644 11.32 -13.66 -22.16
CA GLY A 644 10.13 -14.18 -21.51
C GLY A 644 10.06 -13.89 -20.01
N LYS A 645 10.76 -12.86 -19.52
CA LYS A 645 10.79 -12.47 -18.10
C LYS A 645 10.32 -11.04 -17.89
N PHE A 646 9.54 -10.81 -16.85
CA PHE A 646 9.14 -9.48 -16.39
C PHE A 646 10.35 -8.73 -15.85
N GLY A 647 10.67 -7.60 -16.48
CA GLY A 647 11.76 -6.70 -16.09
C GLY A 647 11.37 -5.25 -16.30
N LEU A 648 12.32 -4.33 -16.06
CA LEU A 648 12.16 -2.91 -16.36
C LEU A 648 13.22 -2.42 -17.34
N PHE A 649 12.91 -1.37 -18.08
CA PHE A 649 13.90 -0.59 -18.82
C PHE A 649 13.51 0.89 -18.83
N ALA A 650 14.49 1.75 -19.11
CA ALA A 650 14.27 3.19 -19.27
C ALA A 650 14.69 3.60 -20.69
N PRO A 651 13.75 3.88 -21.61
CA PRO A 651 14.09 4.12 -23.02
C PRO A 651 15.04 5.31 -23.22
N HIS A 652 14.91 6.32 -22.37
CA HIS A 652 15.62 7.60 -22.48
C HIS A 652 17.01 7.62 -21.80
N LEU A 653 17.35 6.60 -21.00
CA LEU A 653 18.64 6.53 -20.27
C LEU A 653 19.72 5.74 -21.02
N GLY A 654 19.38 5.15 -22.18
CA GLY A 654 20.32 4.45 -23.04
C GLY A 654 21.30 5.39 -23.75
N SER A 655 22.59 5.20 -23.51
CA SER A 655 23.66 5.74 -24.36
C SER A 655 24.08 4.70 -25.39
N GLU A 656 24.62 5.09 -26.55
CA GLU A 656 25.11 4.14 -27.56
C GLU A 656 26.10 3.12 -26.99
N ALA A 657 26.96 3.54 -26.05
CA ALA A 657 27.89 2.65 -25.36
C ALA A 657 27.18 1.60 -24.47
N LYS A 658 26.14 2.01 -23.73
CA LYS A 658 25.31 1.07 -22.95
C LYS A 658 24.52 0.13 -23.84
N TYR A 659 24.11 0.61 -25.02
CA TYR A 659 23.40 -0.21 -25.99
C TYR A 659 24.27 -1.33 -26.55
N ASP A 660 25.55 -1.07 -26.85
CA ASP A 660 26.47 -2.09 -27.37
C ASP A 660 26.70 -3.25 -26.41
N ASP A 661 26.85 -2.96 -25.11
CA ASP A 661 27.02 -4.01 -24.08
C ASP A 661 25.70 -4.75 -23.74
N ALA A 662 24.55 -4.18 -24.13
CA ALA A 662 23.22 -4.67 -23.77
C ALA A 662 22.43 -5.30 -24.94
N VAL A 663 23.02 -5.43 -26.14
CA VAL A 663 22.36 -6.03 -27.31
C VAL A 663 21.92 -7.47 -27.01
N ASP A 664 20.63 -7.76 -27.20
CA ASP A 664 20.08 -9.10 -27.07
C ASP A 664 20.26 -9.93 -28.33
N PHE A 665 20.00 -9.31 -29.49
CA PHE A 665 20.09 -9.96 -30.78
C PHE A 665 20.65 -9.02 -31.85
N GLU A 666 21.62 -9.52 -32.62
CA GLU A 666 22.03 -8.88 -33.86
C GLU A 666 21.18 -9.44 -35.00
N ILE A 667 20.47 -8.57 -35.72
CA ILE A 667 19.60 -8.93 -36.84
C ILE A 667 20.20 -8.38 -38.12
N THR A 668 20.53 -9.29 -39.03
CA THR A 668 21.11 -9.00 -40.35
C THR A 668 20.17 -9.49 -41.45
N GLU A 669 20.50 -9.21 -42.71
CA GLU A 669 19.71 -9.68 -43.86
C GLU A 669 19.49 -11.20 -43.88
N SER A 670 20.45 -11.99 -43.41
CA SER A 670 20.33 -13.46 -43.37
C SER A 670 19.33 -13.97 -42.34
N ASP A 671 18.95 -13.14 -41.36
CA ASP A 671 18.00 -13.50 -40.32
C ASP A 671 16.54 -13.23 -40.73
N LEU A 672 16.33 -12.46 -41.82
CA LEU A 672 15.00 -12.05 -42.28
C LEU A 672 14.22 -13.22 -42.87
N HIS A 673 12.93 -13.28 -42.54
CA HIS A 673 12.00 -14.29 -43.05
C HIS A 673 11.07 -13.67 -44.10
N GLY A 674 11.03 -14.26 -45.30
CA GLY A 674 10.17 -13.79 -46.39
C GLY A 674 9.67 -14.93 -47.26
N GLU A 675 8.73 -14.61 -48.15
CA GLU A 675 8.23 -15.54 -49.16
C GLU A 675 9.30 -15.83 -50.21
N ALA A 676 9.45 -17.12 -50.54
CA ALA A 676 10.44 -17.56 -51.52
C ALA A 676 10.15 -16.92 -52.90
N GLY A 677 11.09 -16.12 -53.39
CA GLY A 677 10.98 -15.45 -54.69
C GLY A 677 10.38 -14.04 -54.66
N ASP A 678 9.97 -13.55 -53.48
CA ASP A 678 9.50 -12.18 -53.30
C ASP A 678 10.36 -11.42 -52.26
N PRO A 679 11.39 -10.68 -52.68
CA PRO A 679 12.21 -9.86 -51.77
C PRO A 679 11.39 -8.78 -51.04
N ALA A 680 10.27 -8.31 -51.62
CA ALA A 680 9.45 -7.27 -51.01
C ALA A 680 8.78 -7.75 -49.71
N SER A 681 8.55 -9.05 -49.57
CA SER A 681 8.02 -9.67 -48.35
C SER A 681 8.93 -9.53 -47.11
N THR A 682 10.19 -9.12 -47.30
CA THR A 682 11.16 -8.87 -46.22
C THR A 682 11.36 -7.39 -45.89
N ILE A 683 10.69 -6.49 -46.63
CA ILE A 683 10.82 -5.04 -46.48
C ILE A 683 9.83 -4.57 -45.40
N PRO A 684 10.31 -4.06 -44.26
CA PRO A 684 9.41 -3.52 -43.23
C PRO A 684 8.83 -2.17 -43.65
N GLU A 685 7.65 -1.86 -43.14
CA GLU A 685 7.06 -0.53 -43.20
C GLU A 685 7.75 0.40 -42.19
N VAL A 686 7.80 1.71 -42.51
CA VAL A 686 8.47 2.71 -41.65
C VAL A 686 7.52 3.85 -41.32
N GLU A 687 7.19 3.98 -40.04
CA GLU A 687 6.50 5.17 -39.52
C GLU A 687 7.51 6.24 -39.12
N LEU A 688 7.29 7.47 -39.59
CA LEU A 688 8.12 8.62 -39.29
C LEU A 688 7.62 9.32 -38.02
N ARG A 689 8.46 9.37 -36.97
CA ARG A 689 8.17 10.01 -35.67
C ARG A 689 6.94 9.41 -34.95
N PRO A 690 7.03 8.14 -34.50
CA PRO A 690 5.98 7.50 -33.71
C PRO A 690 5.82 8.12 -32.32
N VAL A 691 6.89 8.71 -31.77
CA VAL A 691 6.87 9.41 -30.49
C VAL A 691 7.03 10.92 -30.69
N PHE A 692 6.30 11.68 -29.87
CA PHE A 692 6.22 13.12 -29.97
C PHE A 692 6.85 13.82 -28.77
N PRO A 693 7.58 14.94 -28.96
CA PRO A 693 8.04 15.75 -27.86
C PRO A 693 6.86 16.44 -27.16
N PHE A 694 6.96 16.57 -25.84
CA PHE A 694 6.04 17.34 -25.01
C PHE A 694 6.57 18.77 -24.79
N ASP A 695 5.69 19.67 -24.38
CA ASP A 695 6.05 21.04 -23.99
C ASP A 695 6.09 21.19 -22.47
N ARG A 696 5.10 20.61 -21.79
CA ARG A 696 4.99 20.60 -20.34
C ARG A 696 4.59 19.22 -19.82
N MET A 697 5.05 18.93 -18.62
CA MET A 697 4.67 17.75 -17.86
C MET A 697 4.16 18.20 -16.50
N THR A 698 3.00 17.70 -16.09
CA THR A 698 2.48 17.85 -14.73
C THR A 698 2.65 16.51 -14.03
N VAL A 699 3.24 16.53 -12.84
CA VAL A 699 3.31 15.38 -11.94
C VAL A 699 2.38 15.66 -10.77
N ASP A 700 1.36 14.85 -10.61
CA ASP A 700 0.48 14.86 -9.43
C ASP A 700 1.04 13.85 -8.43
N TYR A 701 1.36 14.31 -7.23
CA TYR A 701 2.04 13.52 -6.21
C TYR A 701 1.34 13.59 -4.86
N THR A 702 1.72 12.65 -4.00
CA THR A 702 1.19 12.47 -2.65
C THR A 702 -0.30 12.15 -2.64
N GLY A 703 -0.60 10.86 -2.77
CA GLY A 703 -1.98 10.36 -2.74
C GLY A 703 -2.49 10.13 -1.32
N ASP A 704 -3.79 10.32 -1.11
CA ASP A 704 -4.43 10.02 0.17
C ASP A 704 -4.66 8.51 0.29
N PRO A 705 -4.01 7.81 1.24
CA PRO A 705 -4.16 6.37 1.39
C PRO A 705 -5.56 5.94 1.85
N THR A 706 -6.40 6.87 2.29
CA THR A 706 -7.72 6.63 2.89
C THR A 706 -8.91 7.08 2.03
N GLU A 707 -8.72 8.08 1.16
CA GLU A 707 -9.79 8.58 0.27
C GLU A 707 -9.58 8.19 -1.19
N GLY A 708 -8.36 7.86 -1.59
CA GLY A 708 -8.03 7.49 -2.97
C GLY A 708 -6.56 7.71 -3.29
N TRP A 709 -5.79 6.62 -3.34
CA TRP A 709 -4.33 6.71 -3.46
C TRP A 709 -3.86 7.23 -4.83
N LEU A 710 -4.64 7.09 -5.90
CA LEU A 710 -4.21 7.49 -7.25
C LEU A 710 -4.43 8.98 -7.56
N GLU A 711 -5.15 9.70 -6.70
CA GLU A 711 -5.37 11.13 -6.83
C GLU A 711 -4.35 11.89 -5.98
N GLY A 712 -3.32 12.45 -6.63
CA GLY A 712 -2.32 13.27 -5.94
C GLY A 712 -2.92 14.57 -5.41
N GLN A 713 -2.56 14.94 -4.17
CA GLN A 713 -3.01 16.17 -3.51
C GLN A 713 -2.20 17.39 -3.92
N SER A 714 -0.98 17.18 -4.44
CA SER A 714 -0.06 18.24 -4.85
C SER A 714 0.35 18.05 -6.30
N SER A 715 0.74 19.14 -6.99
CA SER A 715 1.16 19.09 -8.38
C SER A 715 2.47 19.86 -8.62
N TYR A 716 3.29 19.34 -9.53
CA TYR A 716 4.56 19.91 -9.93
C TYR A 716 4.65 19.99 -11.45
N GLU A 717 4.94 21.18 -12.00
CA GLU A 717 5.09 21.38 -13.44
C GLU A 717 6.57 21.41 -13.86
N ALA A 718 6.94 20.55 -14.81
CA ALA A 718 8.23 20.53 -15.49
C ALA A 718 8.09 21.03 -16.95
N LYS A 719 9.06 21.81 -17.43
CA LYS A 719 9.08 22.33 -18.81
C LYS A 719 10.19 21.68 -19.62
N ALA A 720 9.88 21.21 -20.82
CA ALA A 720 10.87 20.61 -21.71
C ALA A 720 11.99 21.61 -22.07
N ARG A 721 13.25 21.17 -22.03
CA ARG A 721 14.45 21.96 -22.37
C ARG A 721 15.25 21.37 -23.54
N ASP A 722 14.63 20.53 -24.36
CA ASP A 722 15.27 20.06 -25.60
C ASP A 722 15.49 21.21 -26.60
N PRO A 723 16.40 21.06 -27.58
CA PRO A 723 16.73 22.13 -28.54
C PRO A 723 15.53 22.68 -29.33
N GLY A 724 14.51 21.85 -29.58
CA GLY A 724 13.31 22.23 -30.33
C GLY A 724 12.24 22.93 -29.50
N ALA A 725 12.37 22.98 -28.17
CA ALA A 725 11.33 23.46 -27.26
C ALA A 725 10.88 24.90 -27.56
N ARG A 726 11.81 25.79 -27.91
CA ARG A 726 11.51 27.21 -28.21
C ARG A 726 10.69 27.42 -29.48
N ALA A 727 10.70 26.44 -30.39
CA ALA A 727 10.01 26.52 -31.68
C ALA A 727 8.60 25.89 -31.64
N ARG A 728 8.23 25.20 -30.56
CA ARG A 728 6.92 24.56 -30.41
C ARG A 728 5.86 25.54 -29.90
N SER A 729 4.59 25.22 -30.16
CA SER A 729 3.43 26.04 -29.78
C SER A 729 3.14 26.07 -28.27
N GLY A 730 3.72 25.15 -27.49
CA GLY A 730 3.50 25.07 -26.04
C GLY A 730 2.21 24.35 -25.62
N THR A 731 1.54 23.65 -26.55
CA THR A 731 0.22 23.06 -26.35
C THR A 731 0.25 21.60 -25.90
N ARG A 732 1.38 20.89 -26.04
CA ARG A 732 1.48 19.47 -25.71
C ARG A 732 1.79 19.29 -24.23
N LYS A 733 0.80 18.85 -23.47
CA LYS A 733 0.92 18.54 -22.05
C LYS A 733 0.93 17.03 -21.85
N ARG A 734 1.70 16.59 -20.86
CA ARG A 734 1.69 15.21 -20.35
C ARG A 734 1.37 15.25 -18.86
N GLU A 735 0.55 14.33 -18.40
CA GLU A 735 0.20 14.19 -16.99
C GLU A 735 0.74 12.86 -16.48
N VAL A 736 1.29 12.87 -15.28
CA VAL A 736 1.86 11.70 -14.62
C VAL A 736 1.38 11.67 -13.18
N LYS A 737 0.85 10.51 -12.77
CA LYS A 737 0.51 10.23 -11.38
C LYS A 737 1.72 9.62 -10.69
N ALA A 738 2.08 10.17 -9.53
CA ALA A 738 3.19 9.74 -8.69
C ALA A 738 2.81 9.86 -7.20
N PRO A 739 1.69 9.24 -6.77
CA PRO A 739 1.20 9.35 -5.39
C PRO A 739 2.17 8.80 -4.34
N ASP A 740 3.15 7.98 -4.76
CA ASP A 740 4.23 7.48 -3.90
C ASP A 740 5.27 8.55 -3.53
N LEU A 741 5.37 9.63 -4.31
CA LEU A 741 6.31 10.71 -4.04
C LEU A 741 5.81 11.60 -2.90
N ILE A 742 6.66 11.75 -1.89
CA ILE A 742 6.35 12.52 -0.67
C ILE A 742 6.54 14.02 -0.93
N ALA A 743 5.57 14.83 -0.50
CA ALA A 743 5.61 16.28 -0.56
C ALA A 743 6.66 16.86 0.42
N THR A 744 7.87 17.14 -0.08
CA THR A 744 9.00 17.63 0.74
C THR A 744 8.80 19.02 1.34
N GLU A 745 7.83 19.76 0.83
CA GLU A 745 7.40 21.07 1.29
C GLU A 745 6.50 21.02 2.53
N TRP A 746 5.84 19.88 2.81
CA TRP A 746 5.06 19.71 4.04
C TRP A 746 5.94 19.61 5.31
N PHE A 747 7.25 19.45 5.11
CA PHE A 747 8.26 19.40 6.18
C PHE A 747 9.00 20.73 6.37
N VAL A 748 8.51 21.83 5.79
CA VAL A 748 9.10 23.17 5.95
C VAL A 748 8.93 23.65 7.40
N GLY A 749 10.05 23.83 8.11
CA GLY A 749 10.07 24.19 9.53
C GLY A 749 10.83 23.16 10.39
N ASP A 750 10.80 21.90 9.96
CA ASP A 750 11.54 20.79 10.58
C ASP A 750 12.75 20.41 9.71
N LYS A 751 13.72 21.35 9.62
CA LYS A 751 14.87 21.21 8.72
C LYS A 751 15.71 19.96 9.00
N ALA A 752 15.77 19.52 10.26
CA ALA A 752 16.49 18.30 10.64
C ALA A 752 15.79 17.07 10.07
N LYS A 753 14.48 16.89 10.31
CA LYS A 753 13.70 15.79 9.74
C LYS A 753 13.67 15.80 8.21
N LYS A 754 13.65 16.97 7.57
CA LYS A 754 13.72 17.06 6.11
C LYS A 754 15.03 16.47 5.55
N VAL A 755 16.16 16.75 6.19
CA VAL A 755 17.46 16.22 5.74
C VAL A 755 17.57 14.71 6.01
N GLU A 756 16.98 14.25 7.11
CA GLU A 756 17.07 12.87 7.58
C GLU A 756 16.06 11.92 6.91
N LEU A 757 14.81 12.35 6.72
CA LEU A 757 13.70 11.49 6.32
C LEU A 757 13.26 11.66 4.87
N VAL A 758 13.36 12.87 4.30
CA VAL A 758 12.76 13.18 2.99
C VAL A 758 13.61 14.13 2.14
N GLN A 759 14.41 13.57 1.23
CA GLN A 759 15.17 14.36 0.26
C GLN A 759 14.31 14.83 -0.93
N SER A 760 14.66 15.98 -1.52
CA SER A 760 13.86 16.57 -2.61
C SER A 760 14.08 15.89 -3.96
N TRP A 761 13.10 15.11 -4.39
CA TRP A 761 13.04 14.44 -5.71
C TRP A 761 12.84 15.41 -6.88
N GLN A 762 12.33 16.62 -6.65
CA GLN A 762 12.01 17.59 -7.71
C GLN A 762 13.22 17.96 -8.58
N ASN A 763 14.43 18.02 -7.99
CA ASN A 763 15.64 18.33 -8.76
C ASN A 763 16.06 17.19 -9.69
N ASP A 764 15.90 15.94 -9.25
CA ASP A 764 16.20 14.77 -10.06
C ASP A 764 15.13 14.54 -11.10
N LEU A 765 13.86 14.78 -10.77
CA LEU A 765 12.76 14.81 -11.73
C LEU A 765 13.02 15.85 -12.83
N LYS A 766 13.52 17.05 -12.50
CA LYS A 766 13.90 18.06 -13.50
C LYS A 766 14.98 17.54 -14.45
N LYS A 767 16.06 16.95 -13.91
CA LYS A 767 17.14 16.38 -14.74
C LYS A 767 16.61 15.27 -15.66
N LEU A 768 15.75 14.42 -15.12
CA LEU A 768 15.12 13.32 -15.85
C LEU A 768 14.23 13.84 -16.97
N TRP A 769 13.18 14.59 -16.63
CA TRP A 769 12.12 14.94 -17.56
C TRP A 769 12.42 16.17 -18.40
N GLU A 770 12.92 17.27 -17.80
CA GLU A 770 13.18 18.50 -18.56
C GLU A 770 14.33 18.32 -19.56
N VAL A 771 15.28 17.42 -19.28
CA VAL A 771 16.48 17.23 -20.10
C VAL A 771 16.51 15.84 -20.74
N GLY A 772 16.55 14.76 -19.95
CA GLY A 772 16.71 13.39 -20.45
C GLY A 772 15.58 12.94 -21.38
N VAL A 773 14.37 12.79 -20.82
CA VAL A 773 13.17 12.34 -21.54
C VAL A 773 12.80 13.31 -22.66
N ALA A 774 12.81 14.63 -22.39
CA ALA A 774 12.55 15.65 -23.41
C ALA A 774 13.55 15.55 -24.59
N SER A 775 14.84 15.38 -24.31
CA SER A 775 15.84 15.22 -25.36
C SER A 775 15.63 13.93 -26.14
N TRP A 776 15.31 12.82 -25.48
CA TRP A 776 15.07 11.54 -26.15
C TRP A 776 13.83 11.62 -27.05
N LEU A 777 12.68 12.10 -26.56
CA LEU A 777 11.45 12.27 -27.35
C LEU A 777 11.60 13.25 -28.53
N SER A 778 12.55 14.19 -28.45
CA SER A 778 12.81 15.13 -29.54
C SER A 778 13.53 14.49 -30.75
N ARG A 779 14.21 13.35 -30.55
CA ARG A 779 14.99 12.67 -31.59
C ARG A 779 14.07 12.14 -32.70
N PRO A 780 14.58 12.03 -33.94
CA PRO A 780 13.80 11.55 -35.08
C PRO A 780 13.70 10.02 -35.09
N HIS A 781 13.09 9.42 -34.07
CA HIS A 781 12.83 7.98 -33.99
C HIS A 781 11.98 7.48 -35.16
N ARG A 782 12.06 6.18 -35.44
CA ARG A 782 11.29 5.50 -36.49
C ARG A 782 10.67 4.24 -35.93
N LEU A 783 9.42 3.96 -36.29
CA LEU A 783 8.82 2.66 -36.01
C LEU A 783 9.00 1.79 -37.24
N LEU A 784 9.56 0.59 -37.07
CA LEU A 784 9.57 -0.43 -38.10
C LEU A 784 8.46 -1.42 -37.79
N THR A 785 7.54 -1.62 -38.72
CA THR A 785 6.44 -2.59 -38.62
C THR A 785 6.60 -3.66 -39.70
N GLY A 786 6.13 -4.88 -39.42
CA GLY A 786 6.21 -5.99 -40.38
C GLY A 786 7.61 -6.59 -40.57
N LEU A 787 8.57 -6.32 -39.68
CA LEU A 787 9.90 -6.91 -39.76
C LEU A 787 9.82 -8.39 -39.34
N ARG A 788 10.03 -9.30 -40.29
CA ARG A 788 9.90 -10.75 -40.05
C ARG A 788 11.27 -11.38 -39.80
N VAL A 789 11.42 -12.08 -38.68
CA VAL A 789 12.66 -12.72 -38.24
C VAL A 789 12.48 -14.23 -38.15
N SER A 790 13.43 -14.97 -38.74
CA SER A 790 13.43 -16.43 -38.79
C SER A 790 14.05 -17.07 -37.54
N ARG A 791 13.90 -18.40 -37.43
CA ARG A 791 14.62 -19.20 -36.43
C ARG A 791 16.13 -19.20 -36.67
N PRO A 792 16.95 -19.35 -35.60
CA PRO A 792 16.53 -19.56 -34.21
C PRO A 792 16.15 -18.28 -33.47
N LYS A 793 16.57 -17.09 -33.94
CA LYS A 793 16.44 -15.84 -33.17
C LYS A 793 14.98 -15.44 -32.91
N GLY A 794 14.09 -15.57 -33.90
CA GLY A 794 12.71 -15.10 -33.79
C GLY A 794 11.87 -15.76 -32.68
N GLN A 795 12.28 -16.93 -32.17
CA GLN A 795 11.55 -17.60 -31.08
C GLN A 795 11.82 -16.99 -29.70
N ASP A 796 12.94 -16.27 -29.53
CA ASP A 796 13.41 -15.76 -28.23
C ASP A 796 13.27 -14.22 -28.12
N ILE A 797 12.75 -13.57 -29.17
CA ILE A 797 12.50 -12.13 -29.18
C ILE A 797 11.16 -11.85 -28.50
N TYR A 798 11.18 -10.94 -27.53
CA TYR A 798 10.01 -10.47 -26.79
C TYR A 798 10.05 -8.93 -26.67
N PRO A 799 8.91 -8.28 -26.37
CA PRO A 799 8.88 -6.85 -26.10
C PRO A 799 9.91 -6.41 -25.06
N GLY A 800 10.55 -5.26 -25.28
CA GLY A 800 11.63 -4.70 -24.46
C GLY A 800 13.04 -5.17 -24.84
N ALA A 801 13.20 -6.18 -25.69
CA ALA A 801 14.51 -6.64 -26.18
C ALA A 801 15.23 -5.57 -27.02
N ILE A 802 16.57 -5.55 -26.94
CA ILE A 802 17.44 -4.65 -27.70
C ILE A 802 17.98 -5.37 -28.94
N LEU A 803 17.72 -4.81 -30.11
CA LEU A 803 18.22 -5.32 -31.38
C LEU A 803 19.32 -4.42 -31.93
N LYS A 804 20.35 -5.02 -32.51
CA LYS A 804 21.29 -4.35 -33.41
C LYS A 804 20.93 -4.72 -34.84
N LEU A 805 20.30 -3.79 -35.55
CA LEU A 805 19.70 -4.02 -36.87
C LEU A 805 20.61 -3.55 -37.99
N THR A 806 20.83 -4.43 -38.96
CA THR A 806 21.39 -4.11 -40.27
C THR A 806 20.41 -4.56 -41.35
N ASN A 807 19.77 -3.60 -42.02
CA ASN A 807 18.79 -3.84 -43.07
C ASN A 807 18.89 -2.72 -44.13
N PRO A 808 19.03 -3.03 -45.43
CA PRO A 808 19.26 -2.03 -46.48
C PRO A 808 18.00 -1.27 -46.90
N TRP A 809 16.81 -1.72 -46.50
CA TRP A 809 15.53 -1.22 -47.02
C TRP A 809 14.88 -0.08 -46.23
N PRO A 810 14.90 -0.04 -44.88
CA PRO A 810 14.20 0.98 -44.12
C PRO A 810 14.72 2.39 -44.39
N ALA A 811 13.82 3.38 -44.41
CA ALA A 811 14.21 4.78 -44.40
C ALA A 811 14.86 5.15 -43.06
N ASN A 812 16.04 5.76 -43.10
CA ASN A 812 16.82 6.09 -41.90
C ASN A 812 16.62 7.53 -41.42
N SER A 813 17.18 7.84 -40.26
CA SER A 813 17.10 9.17 -39.63
C SER A 813 17.81 10.27 -40.45
N THR A 814 18.74 9.87 -41.33
CA THR A 814 19.42 10.75 -42.29
C THR A 814 18.69 10.86 -43.64
N GLY A 815 17.42 10.46 -43.72
CA GLY A 815 16.60 10.62 -44.93
C GLY A 815 17.19 9.93 -46.18
N SER A 816 17.96 8.86 -45.98
CA SER A 816 18.32 7.89 -47.02
C SER A 816 17.68 6.54 -46.68
N TYR A 817 17.95 5.52 -47.48
CA TYR A 817 17.56 4.14 -47.18
C TYR A 817 18.74 3.37 -46.57
N GLY A 818 18.41 2.36 -45.78
CA GLY A 818 19.35 1.47 -45.13
C GLY A 818 19.74 1.90 -43.72
N VAL A 819 19.81 0.90 -42.84
CA VAL A 819 20.28 0.98 -41.46
C VAL A 819 21.43 -0.02 -41.33
N THR A 820 22.54 0.40 -40.75
CA THR A 820 23.71 -0.47 -40.51
C THR A 820 24.09 -0.36 -39.04
N GLY A 821 23.94 -1.46 -38.29
CA GLY A 821 24.22 -1.51 -36.86
C GLY A 821 23.39 -0.55 -36.01
N GLY A 822 22.17 -0.20 -36.44
CA GLY A 822 21.29 0.70 -35.69
C GLY A 822 20.60 -0.01 -34.53
N TYR A 823 20.48 0.66 -33.38
CA TYR A 823 19.79 0.08 -32.22
C TYR A 823 18.28 0.25 -32.34
N ALA A 824 17.55 -0.82 -32.09
CA ALA A 824 16.09 -0.79 -32.02
C ALA A 824 15.58 -1.49 -30.76
N ARG A 825 14.47 -0.98 -30.21
CA ARG A 825 13.75 -1.58 -29.09
C ARG A 825 12.51 -2.28 -29.62
N VAL A 826 12.31 -3.54 -29.27
CA VAL A 826 11.09 -4.28 -29.64
C VAL A 826 9.91 -3.77 -28.82
N LEU A 827 8.82 -3.37 -29.49
CA LEU A 827 7.59 -2.91 -28.85
C LEU A 827 6.52 -3.98 -28.87
N SER A 828 6.35 -4.68 -29.98
CA SER A 828 5.46 -5.83 -30.06
C SER A 828 6.04 -6.95 -30.91
N VAL A 829 5.60 -8.17 -30.61
CA VAL A 829 6.01 -9.40 -31.30
C VAL A 829 4.77 -10.22 -31.59
N THR A 830 4.64 -10.69 -32.81
CA THR A 830 3.66 -11.68 -33.22
C THR A 830 4.39 -12.97 -33.59
N HIS A 831 4.31 -13.97 -32.71
CA HIS A 831 4.90 -15.29 -32.96
C HIS A 831 3.99 -16.14 -33.83
N GLU A 832 4.54 -16.69 -34.91
CA GLU A 832 3.87 -17.72 -35.70
C GLU A 832 4.07 -19.09 -35.03
N THR A 833 3.00 -19.78 -34.64
CA THR A 833 3.13 -21.02 -33.84
C THR A 833 3.72 -22.18 -34.64
N ASP A 834 3.53 -22.17 -35.96
CA ASP A 834 3.92 -23.27 -36.85
C ASP A 834 5.41 -23.17 -37.24
N SER A 835 5.78 -22.03 -37.83
CA SER A 835 7.14 -21.72 -38.29
C SER A 835 8.07 -21.29 -37.14
N CYS A 836 7.51 -20.75 -36.05
CA CYS A 836 8.22 -20.03 -35.00
C CYS A 836 9.15 -18.92 -35.52
N ALA A 837 8.81 -18.39 -36.70
CA ALA A 837 9.20 -17.04 -37.06
C ALA A 837 8.39 -16.06 -36.20
N CYS A 838 8.89 -14.83 -36.12
CA CYS A 838 8.13 -13.76 -35.50
C CYS A 838 8.09 -12.54 -36.42
N GLU A 839 6.97 -11.84 -36.38
CA GLU A 839 6.85 -10.49 -36.91
C GLU A 839 7.02 -9.51 -35.76
N ILE A 840 7.96 -8.58 -35.89
CA ILE A 840 8.30 -7.62 -34.84
C ILE A 840 7.96 -6.20 -35.26
N GLU A 841 7.46 -5.45 -34.29
CA GLU A 841 7.39 -4.00 -34.32
C GLU A 841 8.50 -3.46 -33.42
N CYS A 842 9.37 -2.60 -33.95
CA CYS A 842 10.48 -2.07 -33.16
C CYS A 842 10.73 -0.58 -33.41
N LEU A 843 11.03 0.14 -32.33
CA LEU A 843 11.42 1.54 -32.34
C LEU A 843 12.92 1.62 -32.64
N LEU A 844 13.28 2.05 -33.84
CA LEU A 844 14.65 2.37 -34.20
C LEU A 844 15.04 3.73 -33.61
N GLU A 845 16.11 3.73 -32.81
CA GLU A 845 16.61 4.92 -32.13
C GLU A 845 17.04 5.99 -33.13
N GLY A 846 16.52 7.21 -32.92
CA GLY A 846 16.90 8.38 -33.69
C GLY A 846 18.31 8.85 -33.35
N GLY A 847 19.12 9.17 -34.36
CA GLY A 847 20.41 9.84 -34.16
C GLY A 847 20.27 11.27 -33.62
N ALA A 848 21.39 12.01 -33.57
CA ALA A 848 21.42 13.37 -33.03
C ALA A 848 20.31 14.28 -33.62
N PRO A 849 19.63 15.13 -32.81
CA PRO A 849 18.42 15.85 -33.22
C PRO A 849 18.52 16.79 -34.43
N ASN A 850 19.72 17.06 -34.96
CA ASN A 850 19.94 18.19 -35.86
C ASN A 850 20.87 17.85 -37.03
N ALA A 851 20.30 17.40 -38.14
CA ALA A 851 20.79 17.85 -39.44
C ALA A 851 19.83 18.96 -39.91
N LEU A 852 20.32 20.18 -40.11
CA LEU A 852 19.54 21.24 -40.77
C LEU A 852 19.13 20.73 -42.15
N ARG A 853 17.83 20.48 -42.33
CA ARG A 853 17.26 20.08 -43.63
C ARG A 853 16.21 21.09 -44.02
N TRP A 854 16.24 21.46 -45.29
CA TRP A 854 15.21 22.30 -45.89
C TRP A 854 13.86 21.59 -45.80
N ALA A 855 12.78 22.37 -45.73
CA ALA A 855 11.43 21.82 -45.89
C ALA A 855 11.35 21.07 -47.24
N PRO A 856 10.71 19.90 -47.30
CA PRO A 856 10.71 19.10 -48.50
C PRO A 856 10.00 19.88 -49.62
N VAL A 857 10.72 20.14 -50.72
CA VAL A 857 10.16 20.73 -51.93
C VAL A 857 9.87 19.59 -52.89
N PHE A 858 8.60 19.41 -53.22
CA PHE A 858 8.18 18.45 -54.21
C PHE A 858 7.75 19.20 -55.47
N ARG A 859 8.26 18.77 -56.62
CA ARG A 859 7.79 19.22 -57.93
C ARG A 859 6.77 18.21 -58.43
N VAL A 860 5.62 18.68 -58.90
CA VAL A 860 4.67 17.83 -59.63
C VAL A 860 5.36 17.33 -60.91
N VAL A 861 5.28 16.04 -61.21
CA VAL A 861 5.94 15.46 -62.39
C VAL A 861 5.35 16.08 -63.65
N ASP A 862 6.17 16.81 -64.42
CA ASP A 862 5.73 17.56 -65.62
C ASP A 862 5.75 16.70 -66.90
N GLU A 863 6.41 15.54 -66.90
CA GLU A 863 6.56 14.64 -68.07
C GLU A 863 5.38 13.68 -68.28
N VAL A 864 4.15 14.11 -67.96
CA VAL A 864 2.93 13.33 -68.21
C VAL A 864 2.00 14.11 -69.14
N SER A 865 1.55 13.42 -70.19
CA SER A 865 0.87 13.97 -71.38
C SER A 865 -0.51 14.58 -71.11
N ASP A 866 -1.15 14.26 -70.00
CA ASP A 866 -2.44 14.83 -69.57
C ASP A 866 -2.44 15.15 -68.07
N THR A 867 -3.13 16.24 -67.70
CA THR A 867 -3.52 16.61 -66.35
C THR A 867 -4.27 15.53 -65.56
N THR A 868 -5.01 14.63 -66.21
CA THR A 868 -5.73 13.52 -65.55
C THR A 868 -4.81 12.38 -65.05
N GLU A 869 -3.58 12.27 -65.56
CA GLU A 869 -2.57 11.32 -65.08
C GLU A 869 -1.75 11.88 -63.90
N ARG A 870 -1.78 13.20 -63.68
CA ARG A 870 -1.03 13.89 -62.60
C ARG A 870 -1.70 13.80 -61.24
N TYR A 871 -3.03 13.71 -61.28
CA TYR A 871 -3.92 13.65 -60.14
C TYR A 871 -4.91 12.54 -60.41
N ASP A 872 -4.84 11.45 -59.65
CA ASP A 872 -5.87 10.42 -59.67
C ASP A 872 -7.11 10.98 -58.95
N PRO A 873 -8.20 11.31 -59.67
CA PRO A 873 -9.37 11.92 -59.04
C PRO A 873 -10.21 10.91 -58.25
N ALA A 874 -10.03 9.60 -58.50
CA ALA A 874 -10.72 8.56 -57.75
C ALA A 874 -10.08 8.38 -56.35
N THR A 875 -8.76 8.46 -56.26
CA THR A 875 -8.03 8.32 -54.98
C THR A 875 -7.58 9.64 -54.35
N ARG A 876 -7.75 10.76 -55.06
CA ARG A 876 -7.30 12.11 -54.69
C ARG A 876 -5.78 12.21 -54.43
N LYS A 877 -4.97 11.49 -55.21
CA LYS A 877 -3.50 11.42 -55.06
C LYS A 877 -2.78 12.15 -56.18
N PHE A 878 -1.68 12.85 -55.85
CA PHE A 878 -0.78 13.49 -56.82
C PHE A 878 0.53 12.71 -56.97
N TYR A 879 1.01 12.58 -58.21
CA TYR A 879 2.36 12.09 -58.47
C TYR A 879 3.36 13.25 -58.41
N VAL A 880 4.31 13.17 -57.47
CA VAL A 880 5.30 14.21 -57.23
C VAL A 880 6.71 13.62 -57.22
N GLN A 881 7.68 14.43 -57.64
CA GLN A 881 9.10 14.14 -57.57
C GLN A 881 9.74 15.07 -56.54
N ALA A 882 10.61 14.54 -55.67
CA ALA A 882 11.40 15.36 -54.77
C ALA A 882 12.34 16.26 -55.59
N TRP A 883 12.37 17.56 -55.27
CA TRP A 883 13.30 18.51 -55.85
C TRP A 883 14.58 18.48 -55.01
N GLY A 884 15.68 18.02 -55.63
CA GLY A 884 16.98 17.82 -54.97
C GLY A 884 17.69 19.12 -54.65
#